data_AF-A0A3E0K3T1-F1
#
_entry.id   AF-A0A3E0K3T1-F1
#
_cell.length_a   1.000
_cell.length_b   1.000
_cell.length_c   1.000
_cell.angle_alpha   90.00
_cell.angle_beta   90.00
_cell.angle_gamma   90.00
#
_symmetry.space_group_name_H-M   'P 1'
#
loop_
_entity.id
_entity.type
_entity.pdbx_description
1 polymer ?
#
loop_
_entity_poly.entity_id
_entity_poly.type
_entity_poly.pdbx_seq_one_letter_code
_entity_poly.pdbx_strand_id
1 'polypeptide(L)'
;MSTAVFPGWARLRMQVFCRRFLTEEVRATVMLKEFFSRSKKRNSSKVHRNGNGGRPLSQEGNHIRHPYFTGPLAKTNVVIWSYDFVTGRMACSSGIEQLTGYRASDFERGKRIWQDLVFEEDRPGYEEKRKRVNRGENIHHQYRIADASGTVRWVEEFISPKMDENQRVVRLDGFVAEVADPSVPGDPADLFSFHDPATGLGNRKMLEAKIASCLQDSPKRMFAVLLFQFDKLKSIAEVLGVKNEQKLLKILLDRLQDMKIPYDHLYRLDSTVFGLFLPNIRDEEEPKKTAQRMIANLEAPVPLENYEFLFPVKIGISRYPNDGSAGEELINRAEIALNHAEDYGEERIKFYFPAMDIEARHVFQTEADLKKAIRQNELTLLFQPKVNAKNNAIVGAEALVRWNHPERGLIPADQFIRIAEKSELIDEIGDWVLKQTCKILADWTKRKLPAVPISINISPKRFLRGDYPGLVRNVIRRWGIDPGLLEIEITETSLMENKAVVTDAIQQIRQLGIKFSLDDFGTGFSSINYLKQFRTIDTLKIDKSFIAKIDEDPQMSAIVKSFIMLAKGLDMEVIAEGVETAGQLKFLTDNDCPVVQGFIYSKPLFLSDFEVLLREGEIRPKIGSATDIMENDRRGYFRVNFPSRKKGWLTVKAVRGKSVNAGKAPIDIKNIGGGGLCFLSDLDLPAGNQMLLAFGFELKDDPFVLNGHIIWKKKLRKGFEYGAEFIIDENERARLIKDLNQVLVSQRHLLFDPFA
;
A
#
# COMPACT_ATOMS: atom_id res chain seq x y z
N MET A 1 -64.93 -26.23 13.09
CA MET A 1 -65.08 -25.24 14.17
C MET A 1 -63.69 -24.72 14.51
N SER A 2 -63.24 -23.66 13.84
CA SER A 2 -63.27 -22.25 14.30
C SER A 2 -62.23 -21.99 15.40
N THR A 3 -61.04 -21.46 15.09
CA THR A 3 -60.61 -20.03 14.98
C THR A 3 -60.11 -19.41 16.30
N ALA A 4 -58.84 -18.98 16.29
CA ALA A 4 -58.30 -17.71 16.83
C ALA A 4 -56.79 -17.65 16.44
N VAL A 5 -56.38 -17.16 15.28
CA VAL A 5 -56.15 -15.75 14.86
C VAL A 5 -55.07 -15.00 15.69
N PHE A 6 -53.86 -14.93 15.09
CA PHE A 6 -52.74 -13.96 15.13
C PHE A 6 -52.80 -12.72 16.07
N PRO A 7 -51.63 -12.19 16.52
CA PRO A 7 -51.01 -11.13 15.71
C PRO A 7 -49.47 -11.20 15.55
N GLY A 8 -49.05 -11.65 14.38
CA GLY A 8 -47.85 -11.27 13.63
C GLY A 8 -47.76 -9.79 13.24
N TRP A 9 -48.51 -8.91 13.91
CA TRP A 9 -48.40 -7.45 13.77
C TRP A 9 -47.28 -6.85 14.63
N ALA A 10 -46.78 -7.56 15.64
CA ALA A 10 -45.69 -7.09 16.51
C ALA A 10 -44.29 -7.20 15.86
N ARG A 11 -44.00 -8.27 15.11
CA ARG A 11 -42.69 -8.48 14.45
C ARG A 11 -42.47 -7.59 13.23
N LEU A 12 -43.52 -7.32 12.44
CA LEU A 12 -43.43 -6.40 11.30
C LEU A 12 -43.31 -4.94 11.75
N ARG A 13 -43.94 -4.56 12.89
CA ARG A 13 -43.69 -3.25 13.52
C ARG A 13 -42.27 -3.14 14.04
N MET A 14 -41.68 -4.19 14.62
CA MET A 14 -40.31 -4.15 15.15
C MET A 14 -39.23 -4.03 14.05
N GLN A 15 -39.39 -4.73 12.91
CA GLN A 15 -38.48 -4.58 11.77
C GLN A 15 -38.64 -3.24 11.02
N VAL A 16 -39.86 -2.70 10.94
CA VAL A 16 -40.10 -1.37 10.38
C VAL A 16 -39.67 -0.27 11.36
N PHE A 17 -39.73 -0.50 12.68
CA PHE A 17 -39.26 0.40 13.73
C PHE A 17 -37.73 0.46 13.77
N CYS A 18 -37.03 -0.69 13.70
CA CYS A 18 -35.56 -0.73 13.61
C CYS A 18 -35.02 -0.12 12.31
N ARG A 19 -35.66 -0.35 11.14
CA ARG A 19 -35.23 0.29 9.87
C ARG A 19 -35.44 1.80 9.85
N ARG A 20 -36.42 2.33 10.58
CA ARG A 20 -36.69 3.77 10.71
C ARG A 20 -35.80 4.44 11.76
N PHE A 21 -35.46 3.72 12.84
CA PHE A 21 -34.50 4.17 13.86
C PHE A 21 -33.08 4.33 13.29
N LEU A 22 -32.61 3.34 12.52
CA LEU A 22 -31.26 3.31 11.93
C LEU A 22 -31.02 4.42 10.87
N THR A 23 -32.08 4.95 10.25
CA THR A 23 -31.97 6.09 9.30
C THR A 23 -32.06 7.46 9.98
N GLU A 24 -32.63 7.54 11.18
CA GLU A 24 -32.72 8.77 11.99
C GLU A 24 -31.43 8.99 12.81
N GLU A 25 -30.76 7.92 13.22
CA GLU A 25 -29.51 7.95 14.01
C GLU A 25 -28.29 8.40 13.18
N VAL A 26 -28.19 7.94 11.92
CA VAL A 26 -27.18 8.41 10.94
C VAL A 26 -27.37 9.90 10.63
N ARG A 27 -28.62 10.40 10.65
CA ARG A 27 -28.91 11.84 10.51
C ARG A 27 -28.50 12.64 11.76
N ALA A 28 -28.63 12.08 12.97
CA ALA A 28 -28.21 12.73 14.21
C ALA A 28 -26.67 12.91 14.27
N THR A 29 -25.91 11.90 13.84
CA THR A 29 -24.43 11.95 13.79
C THR A 29 -23.90 12.91 12.72
N VAL A 30 -24.56 12.99 11.56
CA VAL A 30 -24.26 14.00 10.52
C VAL A 30 -24.62 15.43 10.98
N MET A 31 -25.70 15.59 11.76
CA MET A 31 -26.11 16.89 12.32
C MET A 31 -25.26 17.36 13.50
N LEU A 32 -24.69 16.46 14.30
CA LEU A 32 -23.68 16.79 15.31
C LEU A 32 -22.49 17.51 14.65
N LYS A 33 -22.01 17.02 13.49
CA LYS A 33 -20.92 17.66 12.72
C LYS A 33 -21.31 19.02 12.13
N GLU A 34 -22.56 19.24 11.72
CA GLU A 34 -23.02 20.55 11.23
C GLU A 34 -23.29 21.57 12.36
N PHE A 35 -23.80 21.13 13.51
CA PHE A 35 -24.03 21.96 14.70
C PHE A 35 -22.71 22.55 15.25
N PHE A 36 -21.67 21.72 15.38
CA PHE A 36 -20.34 22.17 15.83
C PHE A 36 -19.60 23.05 14.80
N SER A 37 -19.91 22.95 13.51
CA SER A 37 -19.25 23.75 12.46
C SER A 37 -19.87 25.14 12.23
N ARG A 38 -21.20 25.30 12.40
CA ARG A 38 -21.89 26.60 12.21
C ARG A 38 -21.88 27.51 13.45
N SER A 39 -21.74 26.96 14.66
CA SER A 39 -21.53 27.76 15.89
C SER A 39 -20.24 28.59 15.85
N LYS A 40 -19.22 28.19 15.07
CA LYS A 40 -17.99 28.98 14.85
C LYS A 40 -18.18 30.20 13.96
N LYS A 41 -19.18 30.21 13.06
CA LYS A 41 -19.40 31.31 12.10
C LYS A 41 -20.24 32.48 12.65
N ARG A 42 -20.94 32.30 13.78
CA ARG A 42 -21.81 33.35 14.36
C ARG A 42 -21.12 34.23 15.42
N ASN A 43 -20.02 33.78 16.01
CA ASN A 43 -19.23 34.57 16.96
C ASN A 43 -18.12 35.42 16.31
N SER A 44 -17.91 35.31 14.99
CA SER A 44 -16.88 36.08 14.26
C SER A 44 -17.45 37.31 13.52
N SER A 45 -18.71 37.68 13.74
CA SER A 45 -19.35 38.81 13.06
C SER A 45 -20.18 39.68 14.00
N LYS A 46 -19.53 40.31 14.99
CA LYS A 46 -20.00 41.56 15.63
C LYS A 46 -18.94 42.17 16.56
N VAL A 47 -17.95 42.85 15.99
CA VAL A 47 -17.19 43.91 16.68
C VAL A 47 -16.89 45.01 15.64
N HIS A 48 -17.27 46.27 15.96
CA HIS A 48 -17.17 47.57 15.23
C HIS A 48 -18.41 47.94 14.35
N ARG A 49 -19.06 49.12 14.42
CA ARG A 49 -18.86 50.45 15.07
C ARG A 49 -20.23 51.21 15.17
N ASN A 50 -20.30 52.20 16.08
CA ASN A 50 -21.32 53.25 16.42
C ASN A 50 -22.21 53.80 15.26
N GLY A 51 -23.36 54.47 15.44
CA GLY A 51 -24.11 55.01 16.60
C GLY A 51 -25.37 55.82 16.17
N ASN A 52 -26.20 56.22 17.14
CA ASN A 52 -27.30 57.22 17.17
C ASN A 52 -28.58 57.10 16.28
N GLY A 53 -29.74 57.06 16.97
CA GLY A 53 -30.96 57.83 16.62
C GLY A 53 -32.29 57.08 16.38
N GLY A 54 -33.25 57.18 17.33
CA GLY A 54 -34.68 57.39 17.03
C GLY A 54 -35.72 56.24 17.10
N ARG A 55 -36.41 56.14 18.27
CA ARG A 55 -37.83 55.75 18.54
C ARG A 55 -38.35 54.32 18.25
N PRO A 56 -39.41 53.87 18.97
CA PRO A 56 -39.52 52.52 19.51
C PRO A 56 -40.31 51.57 18.60
N LEU A 57 -39.77 50.38 18.37
CA LEU A 57 -40.50 49.27 17.77
C LEU A 57 -41.06 48.37 18.87
N SER A 58 -42.33 48.07 18.69
CA SER A 58 -43.27 47.32 19.51
C SER A 58 -42.73 45.98 20.06
N GLN A 59 -43.26 45.63 21.23
CA GLN A 59 -43.19 44.30 21.82
C GLN A 59 -43.63 43.22 20.82
N GLU A 60 -42.68 42.43 20.31
CA GLU A 60 -42.95 41.08 19.83
C GLU A 60 -41.88 40.11 20.37
N GLY A 61 -42.35 39.03 20.99
CA GLY A 61 -41.54 38.09 21.75
C GLY A 61 -40.53 37.33 20.90
N ASN A 62 -39.25 37.63 21.08
CA ASN A 62 -38.16 36.87 20.47
C ASN A 62 -37.82 35.62 21.31
N HIS A 63 -38.61 34.55 21.11
CA HIS A 63 -38.13 33.20 21.34
C HIS A 63 -36.92 32.93 20.42
N ILE A 64 -35.81 32.43 20.95
CA ILE A 64 -34.73 31.88 20.10
C ILE A 64 -35.27 30.63 19.42
N ARG A 65 -35.81 30.75 18.21
CA ARG A 65 -36.12 29.60 17.35
C ARG A 65 -34.89 29.28 16.51
N HIS A 66 -34.11 28.27 16.93
CA HIS A 66 -33.09 27.67 16.07
C HIS A 66 -33.75 26.57 15.22
N PRO A 67 -33.47 26.46 13.90
CA PRO A 67 -34.21 25.58 12.98
C PRO A 67 -34.13 24.06 13.27
N TYR A 68 -33.35 23.63 14.27
CA TYR A 68 -33.25 22.22 14.69
C TYR A 68 -34.25 21.83 15.78
N PHE A 69 -34.86 22.78 16.50
CA PHE A 69 -35.79 22.51 17.60
C PHE A 69 -37.27 22.41 17.15
N THR A 70 -37.55 22.55 15.85
CA THR A 70 -38.92 22.53 15.30
C THR A 70 -39.06 21.63 14.06
N GLY A 71 -38.10 20.72 13.82
CA GLY A 71 -38.04 19.84 12.65
C GLY A 71 -38.41 18.36 12.92
N PRO A 72 -38.25 17.47 11.92
CA PRO A 72 -38.64 16.04 12.00
C PRO A 72 -38.03 15.25 13.17
N LEU A 73 -36.97 15.80 13.77
CA LEU A 73 -36.16 15.29 14.88
C LEU A 73 -36.84 15.33 16.24
N ALA A 74 -38.09 15.80 16.33
CA ALA A 74 -38.80 15.86 17.59
C ALA A 74 -39.22 14.48 18.16
N LYS A 75 -38.71 13.37 17.60
CA LYS A 75 -39.17 11.99 17.84
C LYS A 75 -38.04 10.95 17.97
N THR A 76 -36.89 11.30 18.55
CA THR A 76 -35.82 10.34 18.89
C THR A 76 -35.62 10.22 20.41
N ASN A 77 -35.21 9.04 20.91
CA ASN A 77 -34.94 8.76 22.33
C ASN A 77 -33.59 9.34 22.84
N VAL A 78 -32.95 10.22 22.06
CA VAL A 78 -31.66 10.84 22.40
C VAL A 78 -31.88 12.31 22.73
N VAL A 79 -31.40 12.71 23.91
CA VAL A 79 -31.42 14.09 24.37
C VAL A 79 -30.13 14.77 23.93
N ILE A 80 -30.24 15.83 23.14
CA ILE A 80 -29.11 16.70 22.82
C ILE A 80 -29.29 17.97 23.64
N TRP A 81 -28.26 18.39 24.36
CA TRP A 81 -28.34 19.58 25.20
C TRP A 81 -27.08 20.44 25.10
N SER A 82 -27.26 21.73 25.37
CA SER A 82 -26.18 22.70 25.47
C SER A 82 -26.47 23.66 26.61
N TYR A 83 -25.45 23.97 27.40
CA TYR A 83 -25.51 24.94 28.48
C TYR A 83 -24.43 26.00 28.28
N ASP A 84 -24.86 27.25 28.10
CA ASP A 84 -23.98 28.39 27.87
C ASP A 84 -23.79 29.16 29.18
N PHE A 85 -22.56 29.17 29.70
CA PHE A 85 -22.22 29.82 30.97
C PHE A 85 -22.19 31.35 30.86
N VAL A 86 -22.04 31.89 29.65
CA VAL A 86 -21.99 33.34 29.41
C VAL A 86 -23.40 33.94 29.45
N THR A 87 -24.37 33.23 28.89
CA THR A 87 -25.76 33.68 28.81
C THR A 87 -26.66 33.07 29.90
N GLY A 88 -26.18 32.04 30.60
CA GLY A 88 -26.94 31.29 31.60
C GLY A 88 -28.10 30.49 31.01
N ARG A 89 -28.06 30.20 29.71
CA ARG A 89 -29.18 29.56 28.99
C ARG A 89 -28.87 28.10 28.71
N MET A 90 -29.86 27.26 28.99
CA MET A 90 -29.91 25.86 28.57
C MET A 90 -30.81 25.72 27.35
N ALA A 91 -30.40 24.86 26.41
CA ALA A 91 -31.24 24.41 25.31
C ALA A 91 -31.18 22.87 25.26
N CYS A 92 -32.32 22.22 25.01
CA CYS A 92 -32.36 20.77 24.87
C CYS A 92 -33.38 20.31 23.82
N SER A 93 -33.11 19.17 23.18
CA SER A 93 -34.05 18.56 22.23
C SER A 93 -35.30 18.04 22.93
N SER A 94 -36.40 17.90 22.19
CA SER A 94 -37.65 17.31 22.71
C SER A 94 -37.54 15.81 23.03
N GLY A 95 -36.43 15.15 22.68
CA GLY A 95 -36.11 13.80 23.15
C GLY A 95 -36.07 13.70 24.68
N ILE A 96 -35.81 14.82 25.37
CA ILE A 96 -35.84 14.89 26.84
C ILE A 96 -37.21 14.58 27.41
N GLU A 97 -38.29 14.87 26.68
CA GLU A 97 -39.67 14.58 27.12
C GLU A 97 -39.94 13.08 27.06
N GLN A 98 -39.36 12.39 26.09
CA GLN A 98 -39.50 10.93 25.95
C GLN A 98 -38.66 10.19 26.99
N LEU A 99 -37.45 10.68 27.26
CA LEU A 99 -36.54 10.08 28.23
C LEU A 99 -36.95 10.32 29.69
N THR A 100 -37.44 11.54 30.00
CA THR A 100 -37.68 11.96 31.40
C THR A 100 -39.14 12.13 31.75
N GLY A 101 -40.05 12.19 30.76
CA GLY A 101 -41.45 12.55 30.98
C GLY A 101 -41.69 14.03 31.28
N TYR A 102 -40.65 14.87 31.36
CA TYR A 102 -40.75 16.31 31.61
C TYR A 102 -40.51 17.12 30.34
N ARG A 103 -41.15 18.30 30.23
CA ARG A 103 -41.03 19.09 29.01
C ARG A 103 -39.64 19.69 28.87
N ALA A 104 -39.16 19.82 27.63
CA ALA A 104 -37.89 20.49 27.35
C ALA A 104 -37.86 21.90 27.94
N SER A 105 -38.99 22.61 27.85
CA SER A 105 -39.15 23.96 28.42
C SER A 105 -38.97 24.03 29.93
N ASP A 106 -39.14 22.93 30.67
CA ASP A 106 -38.96 22.91 32.13
C ASP A 106 -37.47 22.94 32.51
N PHE A 107 -36.61 22.30 31.70
CA PHE A 107 -35.15 22.37 31.84
C PHE A 107 -34.59 23.68 31.31
N GLU A 108 -35.05 24.14 30.13
CA GLU A 108 -34.59 25.39 29.53
C GLU A 108 -34.89 26.63 30.40
N ARG A 109 -36.00 26.59 31.14
CA ARG A 109 -36.41 27.67 32.07
C ARG A 109 -35.90 27.47 33.49
N GLY A 110 -35.09 26.43 33.76
CA GLY A 110 -34.55 26.13 35.07
C GLY A 110 -35.58 25.73 36.13
N LYS A 111 -36.79 25.32 35.73
CA LYS A 111 -37.81 24.78 36.65
C LYS A 111 -37.48 23.35 37.11
N ARG A 112 -36.60 22.68 36.37
CA ARG A 112 -36.07 21.33 36.62
C ARG A 112 -34.58 21.35 36.40
N ILE A 113 -33.84 20.69 37.28
CA ILE A 113 -32.39 20.53 37.18
C ILE A 113 -32.11 19.06 36.89
N TRP A 114 -31.24 18.77 35.91
CA TRP A 114 -30.94 17.39 35.52
C TRP A 114 -30.40 16.54 36.69
N GLN A 115 -29.59 17.15 37.56
CA GLN A 115 -29.04 16.50 38.75
C GLN A 115 -30.11 15.93 39.68
N ASP A 116 -31.30 16.54 39.74
CA ASP A 116 -32.39 16.07 40.60
C ASP A 116 -32.97 14.74 40.12
N LEU A 117 -32.83 14.44 38.83
CA LEU A 117 -33.27 13.19 38.23
C LEU A 117 -32.27 12.06 38.45
N VAL A 118 -31.00 12.35 38.80
CA VAL A 118 -29.97 11.34 39.04
C VAL A 118 -30.33 10.53 40.28
N PHE A 119 -30.31 9.20 40.12
CA PHE A 119 -30.64 8.26 41.17
C PHE A 119 -29.69 8.44 42.37
N GLU A 120 -30.23 8.36 43.60
CA GLU A 120 -29.54 8.82 44.81
C GLU A 120 -28.15 8.19 45.01
N GLU A 121 -28.04 6.89 44.70
CA GLU A 121 -26.80 6.11 44.80
C GLU A 121 -25.73 6.55 43.78
N ASP A 122 -26.13 7.09 42.63
CA ASP A 122 -25.21 7.48 41.55
C ASP A 122 -24.81 8.96 41.63
N ARG A 123 -25.44 9.75 42.52
CA ARG A 123 -25.17 11.19 42.70
C ARG A 123 -23.71 11.51 43.05
N PRO A 124 -23.03 10.80 43.98
CA PRO A 124 -21.63 11.11 44.31
C PRO A 124 -20.70 11.01 43.10
N GLY A 125 -20.85 9.96 42.28
CA GLY A 125 -20.07 9.75 41.06
C GLY A 125 -20.40 10.75 39.95
N TYR A 126 -21.67 11.13 39.83
CA TYR A 126 -22.12 12.19 38.93
C TYR A 126 -21.48 13.55 39.27
N GLU A 127 -21.46 13.93 40.55
CA GLU A 127 -20.91 15.20 41.03
C GLU A 127 -19.39 15.28 40.87
N GLU A 128 -18.67 14.19 41.16
CA GLU A 128 -17.23 14.13 40.94
C GLU A 128 -16.88 14.36 39.47
N LYS A 129 -17.60 13.68 38.56
CA LYS A 129 -17.42 13.84 37.13
C LYS A 129 -17.78 15.25 36.65
N ARG A 130 -18.80 15.89 37.21
CA ARG A 130 -19.14 17.30 36.93
C ARG A 130 -18.00 18.26 37.31
N LYS A 131 -17.28 18.02 38.41
CA LYS A 131 -16.09 18.83 38.77
C LYS A 131 -14.99 18.72 37.72
N ARG A 132 -14.81 17.55 37.10
CA ARG A 132 -13.83 17.32 36.03
C ARG A 132 -14.21 18.02 34.73
N VAL A 133 -15.49 17.98 34.34
CA VAL A 133 -16.00 18.75 33.20
C VAL A 133 -15.72 20.25 33.36
N ASN A 134 -15.91 20.79 34.57
CA ASN A 134 -15.64 22.20 34.86
C ASN A 134 -14.14 22.59 34.76
N ARG A 135 -13.23 21.60 34.70
CA ARG A 135 -11.79 21.79 34.43
C ARG A 135 -11.42 21.62 32.96
N GLY A 136 -12.41 21.45 32.07
CA GLY A 136 -12.20 21.30 30.64
C GLY A 136 -12.01 19.85 30.16
N GLU A 137 -12.24 18.85 31.01
CA GLU A 137 -12.13 17.44 30.63
C GLU A 137 -13.40 16.97 29.89
N ASN A 138 -13.23 16.24 28.78
CA ASN A 138 -14.34 15.49 28.19
C ASN A 138 -14.70 14.32 29.09
N ILE A 139 -15.98 14.14 29.38
CA ILE A 139 -16.45 13.10 30.29
C ILE A 139 -17.45 12.20 29.58
N HIS A 140 -17.29 10.90 29.83
CA HIS A 140 -18.22 9.84 29.49
C HIS A 140 -18.69 9.15 30.77
N HIS A 141 -20.00 8.97 30.92
CA HIS A 141 -20.58 8.43 32.15
C HIS A 141 -21.88 7.69 31.90
N GLN A 142 -22.01 6.50 32.48
CA GLN A 142 -23.28 5.79 32.62
C GLN A 142 -23.77 5.88 34.06
N TYR A 143 -25.04 6.19 34.25
CA TYR A 143 -25.70 6.28 35.56
C TYR A 143 -27.22 6.13 35.41
N ARG A 144 -27.93 6.02 36.53
CA ARG A 144 -29.39 5.90 36.53
C ARG A 144 -30.06 7.25 36.73
N ILE A 145 -31.19 7.44 36.07
CA ILE A 145 -32.14 8.53 36.34
C ILE A 145 -33.51 7.97 36.72
N ALA A 146 -34.28 8.75 37.48
CA ALA A 146 -35.71 8.52 37.70
C ALA A 146 -36.53 9.48 36.84
N ASP A 147 -37.40 8.93 35.99
CA ASP A 147 -38.30 9.73 35.16
C ASP A 147 -39.52 10.25 35.95
N ALA A 148 -40.39 11.03 35.31
CA ALA A 148 -41.58 11.61 35.92
C ALA A 148 -42.58 10.58 36.49
N SER A 149 -42.52 9.33 36.03
CA SER A 149 -43.34 8.23 36.55
C SER A 149 -42.69 7.49 37.72
N GLY A 150 -41.43 7.84 38.06
CA GLY A 150 -40.63 7.12 39.04
C GLY A 150 -39.92 5.88 38.47
N THR A 151 -39.96 5.67 37.15
CA THR A 151 -39.27 4.55 36.51
C THR A 151 -37.77 4.85 36.45
N VAL A 152 -36.96 3.90 36.91
CA VAL A 152 -35.50 3.99 36.86
C VAL A 152 -35.02 3.59 35.46
N ARG A 153 -34.18 4.44 34.85
CA ARG A 153 -33.61 4.24 33.52
C ARG A 153 -32.10 4.38 33.58
N TRP A 154 -31.40 3.47 32.92
CA TRP A 154 -29.97 3.61 32.68
C TRP A 154 -29.74 4.57 31.52
N VAL A 155 -28.86 5.54 31.72
CA VAL A 155 -28.51 6.51 30.70
C VAL A 155 -27.00 6.60 30.56
N GLU A 156 -26.58 6.86 29.33
CA GLU A 156 -25.22 7.20 28.98
C GLU A 156 -25.14 8.66 28.56
N GLU A 157 -24.25 9.41 29.22
CA GLU A 157 -24.03 10.83 28.99
C GLU A 157 -22.61 11.07 28.49
N PHE A 158 -22.51 11.86 27.42
CA PHE A 158 -21.27 12.43 26.96
C PHE A 158 -21.30 13.95 27.10
N ILE A 159 -20.23 14.53 27.65
CA ILE A 159 -20.10 15.97 27.87
C ILE A 159 -18.79 16.47 27.29
N SER A 160 -18.88 17.48 26.42
CA SER A 160 -17.74 18.20 25.87
C SER A 160 -17.76 19.67 26.31
N PRO A 161 -16.83 20.10 27.18
CA PRO A 161 -16.67 21.51 27.50
C PRO A 161 -16.03 22.29 26.34
N LYS A 162 -16.46 23.55 26.17
CA LYS A 162 -15.84 24.54 25.28
C LYS A 162 -15.15 25.59 26.14
N MET A 163 -13.87 25.79 25.86
CA MET A 163 -13.02 26.75 26.56
C MET A 163 -12.92 28.06 25.78
N ASP A 164 -12.79 29.18 26.49
CA ASP A 164 -12.36 30.45 25.91
C ASP A 164 -10.81 30.55 25.83
N GLU A 165 -10.32 31.68 25.33
CA GLU A 165 -8.89 31.97 25.19
C GLU A 165 -8.14 32.02 26.55
N ASN A 166 -8.87 32.17 27.67
CA ASN A 166 -8.33 32.21 29.03
C ASN A 166 -8.45 30.85 29.75
N GLN A 167 -8.71 29.76 29.02
CA GLN A 167 -8.96 28.42 29.55
C GLN A 167 -10.10 28.34 30.57
N ARG A 168 -11.15 29.15 30.40
CA ARG A 168 -12.38 29.04 31.18
C ARG A 168 -13.45 28.31 30.38
N VAL A 169 -14.17 27.39 31.02
CA VAL A 169 -15.30 26.72 30.39
C VAL A 169 -16.42 27.74 30.16
N VAL A 170 -16.74 28.04 28.91
CA VAL A 170 -17.80 28.99 28.53
C VAL A 170 -19.07 28.31 28.05
N ARG A 171 -19.00 27.04 27.64
CA ARG A 171 -20.17 26.27 27.22
C ARG A 171 -19.96 24.77 27.43
N LEU A 172 -21.02 24.05 27.77
CA LEU A 172 -21.06 22.59 27.75
C LEU A 172 -21.98 22.15 26.62
N ASP A 173 -21.52 21.22 25.80
CA ASP A 173 -22.33 20.56 24.80
C ASP A 173 -22.33 19.05 25.10
N GLY A 174 -23.49 18.42 25.07
CA GLY A 174 -23.59 17.00 25.43
C GLY A 174 -24.81 16.31 24.85
N PHE A 175 -24.82 14.99 25.03
CA PHE A 175 -26.01 14.20 24.77
C PHE A 175 -26.21 13.16 25.87
N VAL A 176 -27.46 12.73 26.02
CA VAL A 176 -27.88 11.64 26.90
C VAL A 176 -28.72 10.68 26.09
N ALA A 177 -28.40 9.39 26.15
CA ALA A 177 -29.18 8.32 25.55
C ALA A 177 -29.56 7.29 26.61
N GLU A 178 -30.75 6.69 26.48
CA GLU A 178 -31.12 5.52 27.27
C GLU A 178 -30.29 4.32 26.82
N VAL A 179 -29.73 3.59 27.77
CA VAL A 179 -28.96 2.36 27.55
C VAL A 179 -29.55 1.21 28.36
N ALA A 180 -29.27 -0.03 27.98
CA ALA A 180 -29.70 -1.17 28.77
C ALA A 180 -28.92 -1.25 30.09
N ASP A 181 -29.47 -1.96 31.06
CA ASP A 181 -28.84 -2.15 32.36
C ASP A 181 -27.50 -2.89 32.21
N PRO A 182 -26.37 -2.27 32.59
CA PRO A 182 -25.04 -2.86 32.44
C PRO A 182 -24.81 -4.11 33.32
N SER A 183 -25.71 -4.41 34.27
CA SER A 183 -25.69 -5.63 35.09
C SER A 183 -26.44 -6.81 34.47
N VAL A 184 -27.19 -6.59 33.38
CA VAL A 184 -27.87 -7.64 32.62
C VAL A 184 -26.96 -8.06 31.46
N PRO A 185 -26.56 -9.35 31.33
CA PRO A 185 -25.80 -9.82 30.18
C PRO A 185 -26.69 -9.82 28.92
N GLY A 186 -26.69 -8.70 28.21
CA GLY A 186 -27.41 -8.46 26.96
C GLY A 186 -27.12 -7.05 26.49
N ASP A 187 -26.28 -6.93 25.46
CA ASP A 187 -25.22 -5.93 25.31
C ASP A 187 -25.67 -4.50 24.88
N PRO A 188 -25.57 -3.48 25.74
CA PRO A 188 -25.63 -2.07 25.33
C PRO A 188 -24.24 -1.47 24.99
N ALA A 189 -23.14 -2.24 25.04
CA ALA A 189 -21.81 -1.78 24.62
C ALA A 189 -21.59 -1.84 23.09
N ASP A 190 -22.60 -2.26 22.33
CA ASP A 190 -22.50 -2.52 20.90
C ASP A 190 -22.34 -1.25 20.04
N LEU A 191 -22.95 -0.12 20.39
CA LEU A 191 -22.99 1.07 19.50
C LEU A 191 -21.60 1.70 19.23
N PHE A 192 -20.69 1.71 20.22
CA PHE A 192 -19.30 2.16 20.08
C PHE A 192 -18.34 1.04 19.67
N SER A 193 -18.73 -0.22 19.85
CA SER A 193 -17.98 -1.40 19.39
C SER A 193 -18.05 -1.54 17.88
N PHE A 194 -19.09 -1.00 17.23
CA PHE A 194 -19.38 -1.19 15.80
C PHE A 194 -19.14 0.04 14.89
N HIS A 195 -18.77 1.21 15.42
CA HIS A 195 -18.61 2.43 14.61
C HIS A 195 -17.23 3.11 14.81
N ASP A 196 -16.74 3.80 13.77
CA ASP A 196 -15.54 4.65 13.85
C ASP A 196 -15.91 6.04 14.40
N PRO A 197 -15.31 6.49 15.51
CA PRO A 197 -15.71 7.74 16.18
C PRO A 197 -15.37 8.99 15.35
N ALA A 198 -14.40 8.92 14.45
CA ALA A 198 -13.96 10.07 13.66
C ALA A 198 -14.87 10.32 12.44
N THR A 199 -15.35 9.28 11.78
CA THR A 199 -16.18 9.38 10.58
C THR A 199 -17.66 9.20 10.86
N GLY A 200 -18.03 8.33 11.79
CA GLY A 200 -19.39 7.85 12.03
C GLY A 200 -19.77 6.63 11.17
N LEU A 201 -18.86 6.16 10.31
CA LEU A 201 -19.03 4.94 9.52
C LEU A 201 -19.00 3.70 10.42
N GLY A 202 -19.55 2.59 9.93
CA GLY A 202 -19.37 1.29 10.59
C GLY A 202 -17.87 0.92 10.62
N ASN A 203 -17.40 0.32 11.70
CA ASN A 203 -16.03 -0.17 11.80
C ASN A 203 -15.93 -1.62 11.30
N ARG A 204 -14.74 -2.22 11.44
CA ARG A 204 -14.49 -3.60 11.00
C ARG A 204 -15.50 -4.61 11.56
N LYS A 205 -15.84 -4.52 12.85
CA LYS A 205 -16.78 -5.46 13.48
C LYS A 205 -18.17 -5.36 12.84
N MET A 206 -18.59 -4.16 12.43
CA MET A 206 -19.92 -3.95 11.84
C MET A 206 -20.00 -4.54 10.44
N LEU A 207 -18.90 -4.44 9.69
CA LEU A 207 -18.77 -5.10 8.40
C LEU A 207 -18.84 -6.63 8.55
N GLU A 208 -18.13 -7.19 9.54
CA GLU A 208 -18.17 -8.63 9.84
C GLU A 208 -19.58 -9.10 10.20
N ALA A 209 -20.26 -8.37 11.09
CA ALA A 209 -21.64 -8.65 11.48
C ALA A 209 -22.62 -8.54 10.28
N LYS A 210 -22.43 -7.54 9.42
CA LYS A 210 -23.23 -7.37 8.19
C LYS A 210 -23.06 -8.55 7.24
N ILE A 211 -21.84 -9.00 7.02
CA ILE A 211 -21.55 -10.15 6.16
C ILE A 211 -22.15 -11.42 6.77
N ALA A 212 -21.99 -11.64 8.08
CA ALA A 212 -22.57 -12.79 8.78
C ALA A 212 -24.11 -12.84 8.63
N SER A 213 -24.79 -11.71 8.78
CA SER A 213 -26.24 -11.61 8.54
C SER A 213 -26.61 -11.94 7.09
N CYS A 214 -25.86 -11.45 6.09
CA CYS A 214 -26.12 -11.79 4.69
C CYS A 214 -25.91 -13.27 4.35
N LEU A 215 -24.90 -13.90 4.97
CA LEU A 215 -24.64 -15.35 4.83
C LEU A 215 -25.80 -16.19 5.41
N GLN A 216 -26.42 -15.73 6.50
CA GLN A 216 -27.58 -16.39 7.11
C GLN A 216 -28.87 -16.20 6.30
N ASP A 217 -29.14 -14.97 5.83
CA ASP A 217 -30.41 -14.62 5.19
C ASP A 217 -30.53 -15.11 3.74
N SER A 218 -29.41 -15.31 3.03
CA SER A 218 -29.42 -15.63 1.60
C SER A 218 -28.12 -16.31 1.13
N PRO A 219 -27.84 -17.57 1.55
CA PRO A 219 -26.58 -18.27 1.25
C PRO A 219 -26.32 -18.51 -0.25
N LYS A 220 -27.30 -18.27 -1.13
CA LYS A 220 -27.19 -18.39 -2.60
C LYS A 220 -26.96 -17.06 -3.32
N ARG A 221 -26.96 -15.91 -2.63
CA ARG A 221 -26.77 -14.61 -3.28
C ARG A 221 -25.32 -14.19 -3.24
N MET A 222 -24.79 -13.80 -4.40
CA MET A 222 -23.43 -13.27 -4.50
C MET A 222 -23.38 -11.86 -3.90
N PHE A 223 -22.26 -11.54 -3.27
CA PHE A 223 -21.94 -10.19 -2.80
C PHE A 223 -20.42 -9.97 -2.84
N ALA A 224 -19.98 -8.73 -2.76
CA ALA A 224 -18.56 -8.39 -2.74
C ALA A 224 -18.20 -7.44 -1.60
N VAL A 225 -16.96 -7.55 -1.12
CA VAL A 225 -16.33 -6.61 -0.19
C VAL A 225 -15.20 -5.93 -0.93
N LEU A 226 -15.26 -4.61 -1.02
CA LEU A 226 -14.23 -3.79 -1.65
C LEU A 226 -13.52 -3.02 -0.53
N LEU A 227 -12.21 -3.11 -0.44
CA LEU A 227 -11.40 -2.30 0.46
C LEU A 227 -10.53 -1.35 -0.33
N PHE A 228 -10.38 -0.13 0.18
CA PHE A 228 -9.63 0.93 -0.48
C PHE A 228 -8.94 1.84 0.53
N GLN A 229 -7.86 2.49 0.11
CA GLN A 229 -6.97 3.24 1.01
C GLN A 229 -6.71 4.67 0.52
N PHE A 230 -6.58 5.61 1.46
CA PHE A 230 -6.16 6.99 1.20
C PHE A 230 -4.78 7.29 1.83
N ASP A 231 -3.71 7.05 1.07
CA ASP A 231 -2.32 7.07 1.59
C ASP A 231 -1.81 8.45 2.05
N LYS A 232 -2.37 9.54 1.52
CA LYS A 232 -1.87 10.91 1.77
C LYS A 232 -2.56 11.64 2.92
N LEU A 233 -3.61 11.08 3.52
CA LEU A 233 -4.33 11.78 4.60
C LEU A 233 -3.43 11.99 5.83
N LYS A 234 -2.62 10.98 6.18
CA LYS A 234 -1.73 11.03 7.34
C LYS A 234 -0.62 12.07 7.17
N SER A 235 0.07 12.10 6.02
CA SER A 235 1.12 13.10 5.75
C SER A 235 0.55 14.52 5.69
N ILE A 236 -0.68 14.69 5.20
CA ILE A 236 -1.37 15.97 5.25
C ILE A 236 -1.72 16.38 6.68
N ALA A 237 -2.09 15.44 7.55
CA ALA A 237 -2.35 15.71 8.97
C ALA A 237 -1.09 16.22 9.68
N GLU A 238 0.07 15.64 9.36
CA GLU A 238 1.37 16.02 9.92
C GLU A 238 1.83 17.42 9.45
N VAL A 239 1.59 17.76 8.18
CA VAL A 239 2.06 19.03 7.58
C VAL A 239 1.06 20.18 7.76
N LEU A 240 -0.24 19.93 7.56
CA LEU A 240 -1.29 20.96 7.52
C LEU A 240 -2.27 20.86 8.70
N GLY A 241 -2.04 19.93 9.62
CA GLY A 241 -2.82 19.73 10.83
C GLY A 241 -4.06 18.86 10.64
N VAL A 242 -4.44 18.15 11.72
CA VAL A 242 -5.59 17.22 11.82
C VAL A 242 -6.91 17.83 11.33
N LYS A 243 -7.10 19.14 11.50
CA LYS A 243 -8.32 19.84 11.04
C LYS A 243 -8.47 19.80 9.52
N ASN A 244 -7.36 19.90 8.78
CA ASN A 244 -7.38 19.92 7.32
C ASN A 244 -7.51 18.50 6.75
N GLU A 245 -6.88 17.51 7.38
CA GLU A 245 -7.13 16.08 7.13
C GLU A 245 -8.63 15.76 7.25
N GLN A 246 -9.28 16.19 8.34
CA GLN A 246 -10.72 15.93 8.54
C GLN A 246 -11.61 16.57 7.46
N LYS A 247 -11.26 17.76 6.97
CA LYS A 247 -11.98 18.40 5.87
C LYS A 247 -11.83 17.61 4.57
N LEU A 248 -10.62 17.15 4.25
CA LEU A 248 -10.34 16.35 3.06
C LEU A 248 -11.07 15.02 3.10
N LEU A 249 -10.98 14.33 4.24
CA LEU A 249 -11.70 13.08 4.47
C LEU A 249 -13.21 13.27 4.28
N LYS A 250 -13.78 14.38 4.78
CA LYS A 250 -15.19 14.69 4.55
C LYS A 250 -15.51 14.82 3.06
N ILE A 251 -14.72 15.57 2.29
CA ILE A 251 -14.95 15.74 0.84
C ILE A 251 -14.88 14.39 0.10
N LEU A 252 -13.93 13.53 0.47
CA LEU A 252 -13.80 12.20 -0.11
C LEU A 252 -15.02 11.31 0.19
N LEU A 253 -15.55 11.37 1.42
CA LEU A 253 -16.78 10.65 1.79
C LEU A 253 -18.02 11.22 1.10
N ASP A 254 -18.12 12.54 0.95
CA ASP A 254 -19.23 13.20 0.25
C ASP A 254 -19.24 12.77 -1.24
N ARG A 255 -18.08 12.63 -1.89
CA ARG A 255 -17.98 12.10 -3.26
C ARG A 255 -18.48 10.66 -3.39
N LEU A 256 -18.24 9.81 -2.39
CA LEU A 256 -18.78 8.45 -2.38
C LEU A 256 -20.31 8.47 -2.28
N GLN A 257 -20.87 9.39 -1.50
CA GLN A 257 -22.32 9.56 -1.40
C GLN A 257 -22.93 10.05 -2.72
N ASP A 258 -22.27 10.98 -3.43
CA ASP A 258 -22.71 11.47 -4.74
C ASP A 258 -22.79 10.36 -5.80
N MET A 259 -21.98 9.31 -5.65
CA MET A 259 -22.06 8.10 -6.48
C MET A 259 -23.29 7.21 -6.20
N LYS A 260 -24.19 7.65 -5.31
CA LYS A 260 -25.36 6.92 -4.77
C LYS A 260 -24.97 5.68 -3.98
N ILE A 261 -23.78 5.66 -3.39
CA ILE A 261 -23.36 4.59 -2.47
C ILE A 261 -24.02 4.87 -1.11
N PRO A 262 -24.87 3.96 -0.59
CA PRO A 262 -25.50 4.13 0.71
C PRO A 262 -24.46 4.20 1.85
N TYR A 263 -24.69 5.06 2.84
CA TYR A 263 -23.75 5.24 3.95
C TYR A 263 -23.61 4.00 4.83
N ASP A 264 -24.68 3.19 4.95
CA ASP A 264 -24.71 1.91 5.66
C ASP A 264 -23.97 0.78 4.93
N HIS A 265 -23.47 1.06 3.72
CA HIS A 265 -22.59 0.16 2.98
C HIS A 265 -21.13 0.58 3.07
N LEU A 266 -20.83 1.73 3.66
CA LEU A 266 -19.47 2.24 3.85
C LEU A 266 -18.98 1.97 5.26
N TYR A 267 -17.72 1.56 5.36
CA TYR A 267 -17.06 1.17 6.58
C TYR A 267 -15.67 1.82 6.65
N ARG A 268 -15.19 2.08 7.85
CA ARG A 268 -13.80 2.48 8.10
C ARG A 268 -13.14 1.44 8.99
N LEU A 269 -12.20 0.70 8.41
CA LEU A 269 -11.56 -0.43 9.07
C LEU A 269 -10.35 0.03 9.89
N ASP A 270 -9.65 1.05 9.40
CA ASP A 270 -8.49 1.68 10.06
C ASP A 270 -8.43 3.17 9.69
N SER A 271 -7.44 3.89 10.22
CA SER A 271 -7.12 5.28 9.95
C SER A 271 -7.06 5.61 8.45
N THR A 272 -6.52 4.70 7.62
CA THR A 272 -6.37 4.89 6.17
C THR A 272 -7.22 3.95 5.32
N VAL A 273 -7.74 2.86 5.88
CA VAL A 273 -8.44 1.80 5.14
C VAL A 273 -9.95 1.90 5.31
N PHE A 274 -10.65 1.94 4.19
CA PHE A 274 -12.11 2.01 4.08
C PHE A 274 -12.65 0.79 3.36
N GLY A 275 -13.90 0.44 3.66
CA GLY A 275 -14.60 -0.70 3.09
C GLY A 275 -15.93 -0.30 2.47
N LEU A 276 -16.29 -0.99 1.39
CA LEU A 276 -17.59 -0.92 0.74
C LEU A 276 -18.17 -2.34 0.63
N PHE A 277 -19.34 -2.53 1.21
CA PHE A 277 -20.13 -3.75 1.06
C PHE A 277 -21.09 -3.63 -0.12
N LEU A 278 -20.97 -4.51 -1.10
CA LEU A 278 -21.85 -4.60 -2.27
C LEU A 278 -22.75 -5.83 -2.18
N PRO A 279 -23.99 -5.70 -1.68
CA PRO A 279 -24.93 -6.80 -1.59
C PRO A 279 -25.57 -7.12 -2.94
N ASN A 280 -25.93 -8.41 -3.13
CA ASN A 280 -26.74 -8.89 -4.26
C ASN A 280 -26.14 -8.55 -5.64
N ILE A 281 -24.84 -8.78 -5.83
CA ILE A 281 -24.21 -8.59 -7.14
C ILE A 281 -24.77 -9.59 -8.15
N ARG A 282 -24.94 -9.14 -9.40
CA ARG A 282 -25.53 -9.92 -10.49
C ARG A 282 -24.52 -10.80 -11.19
N ASP A 283 -23.30 -10.30 -11.34
CA ASP A 283 -22.20 -10.94 -12.04
C ASP A 283 -20.85 -10.56 -11.40
N GLU A 284 -19.78 -11.24 -11.82
CA GLU A 284 -18.43 -10.99 -11.31
C GLU A 284 -17.83 -9.64 -11.77
N GLU A 285 -18.43 -8.99 -12.77
CA GLU A 285 -17.96 -7.71 -13.33
C GLU A 285 -18.53 -6.49 -12.61
N GLU A 286 -19.67 -6.61 -11.92
CA GLU A 286 -20.30 -5.51 -11.17
C GLU A 286 -19.40 -4.89 -10.08
N PRO A 287 -18.67 -5.67 -9.26
CA PRO A 287 -17.66 -5.13 -8.33
C PRO A 287 -16.57 -4.33 -9.05
N LYS A 288 -16.10 -4.83 -10.20
CA LYS A 288 -15.06 -4.16 -11.00
C LYS A 288 -15.53 -2.83 -11.56
N LYS A 289 -16.74 -2.79 -12.12
CA LYS A 289 -17.37 -1.55 -12.63
C LYS A 289 -17.57 -0.53 -11.52
N THR A 290 -17.95 -0.99 -10.33
CA THR A 290 -18.11 -0.13 -9.15
C THR A 290 -16.76 0.45 -8.71
N ALA A 291 -15.72 -0.38 -8.62
CA ALA A 291 -14.36 0.03 -8.32
C ALA A 291 -13.82 1.06 -9.35
N GLN A 292 -14.02 0.83 -10.65
CA GLN A 292 -13.64 1.78 -11.70
C GLN A 292 -14.32 3.14 -11.55
N ARG A 293 -15.63 3.14 -11.24
CA ARG A 293 -16.36 4.39 -10.96
C ARG A 293 -15.83 5.08 -9.70
N MET A 294 -15.45 4.33 -8.67
CA MET A 294 -14.89 4.90 -7.44
C MET A 294 -13.57 5.60 -7.72
N ILE A 295 -12.65 4.93 -8.42
CA ILE A 295 -11.36 5.53 -8.81
C ILE A 295 -11.59 6.82 -9.59
N ALA A 296 -12.45 6.81 -10.61
CA ALA A 296 -12.72 7.99 -11.44
C ALA A 296 -13.28 9.19 -10.64
N ASN A 297 -14.08 8.96 -9.61
CA ASN A 297 -14.67 10.03 -8.78
C ASN A 297 -13.72 10.49 -7.65
N LEU A 298 -13.03 9.56 -7.00
CA LEU A 298 -12.17 9.88 -5.86
C LEU A 298 -10.88 10.57 -6.27
N GLU A 299 -10.36 10.26 -7.46
CA GLU A 299 -9.12 10.84 -7.98
C GLU A 299 -9.28 12.24 -8.58
N ALA A 300 -10.51 12.76 -8.66
CA ALA A 300 -10.71 14.14 -9.05
C ALA A 300 -9.95 15.07 -8.06
N PRO A 301 -9.36 16.19 -8.53
CA PRO A 301 -8.65 17.10 -7.63
C PRO A 301 -9.54 17.61 -6.49
N VAL A 302 -9.04 17.57 -5.25
CA VAL A 302 -9.75 18.04 -4.06
C VAL A 302 -9.23 19.43 -3.68
N PRO A 303 -10.00 20.51 -3.92
CA PRO A 303 -9.60 21.84 -3.52
C PRO A 303 -9.72 21.99 -2.00
N LEU A 304 -8.65 22.45 -1.36
CA LEU A 304 -8.65 22.82 0.05
C LEU A 304 -7.80 24.07 0.27
N GLU A 305 -8.48 25.17 0.62
CA GLU A 305 -7.86 26.49 0.79
C GLU A 305 -7.15 26.92 -0.50
N ASN A 306 -5.81 27.08 -0.48
CA ASN A 306 -5.01 27.47 -1.65
C ASN A 306 -4.33 26.28 -2.35
N TYR A 307 -4.65 25.04 -1.93
CA TYR A 307 -4.01 23.83 -2.42
C TYR A 307 -5.01 22.93 -3.13
N GLU A 308 -4.50 22.12 -4.03
CA GLU A 308 -5.26 21.11 -4.75
C GLU A 308 -4.60 19.74 -4.50
N PHE A 309 -5.37 18.82 -3.93
CA PHE A 309 -4.87 17.50 -3.53
C PHE A 309 -5.38 16.41 -4.47
N LEU A 310 -4.49 15.50 -4.85
CA LEU A 310 -4.82 14.28 -5.58
C LEU A 310 -4.66 13.09 -4.65
N PHE A 311 -5.69 12.25 -4.60
CA PHE A 311 -5.73 11.01 -3.82
C PHE A 311 -5.86 9.82 -4.78
N PRO A 312 -4.74 9.27 -5.30
CA PRO A 312 -4.76 8.00 -6.00
C PRO A 312 -5.40 6.93 -5.12
N VAL A 313 -6.30 6.11 -5.69
CA VAL A 313 -7.02 5.08 -4.94
C VAL A 313 -6.73 3.69 -5.50
N LYS A 314 -6.32 2.79 -4.61
CA LYS A 314 -6.22 1.35 -4.86
C LYS A 314 -7.42 0.64 -4.26
N ILE A 315 -7.86 -0.44 -4.90
CA ILE A 315 -9.02 -1.21 -4.46
C ILE A 315 -8.72 -2.71 -4.50
N GLY A 316 -8.84 -3.37 -3.35
CA GLY A 316 -8.87 -4.83 -3.22
C GLY A 316 -10.29 -5.35 -3.12
N ILE A 317 -10.59 -6.47 -3.79
CA ILE A 317 -11.95 -7.02 -3.89
C ILE A 317 -11.97 -8.49 -3.49
N SER A 318 -12.88 -8.89 -2.60
CA SER A 318 -13.25 -10.29 -2.38
C SER A 318 -14.74 -10.51 -2.64
N ARG A 319 -15.12 -11.73 -3.02
CA ARG A 319 -16.46 -12.11 -3.46
C ARG A 319 -16.95 -13.34 -2.71
N TYR A 320 -18.22 -13.35 -2.33
CA TYR A 320 -18.90 -14.56 -1.90
C TYR A 320 -19.66 -15.18 -3.08
N PRO A 321 -19.61 -16.51 -3.28
CA PRO A 321 -18.93 -17.51 -2.44
C PRO A 321 -17.47 -17.82 -2.82
N ASN A 322 -16.96 -17.27 -3.92
CA ASN A 322 -15.70 -17.72 -4.53
C ASN A 322 -14.45 -17.50 -3.65
N ASP A 323 -14.44 -16.39 -2.91
CA ASP A 323 -13.30 -15.91 -2.17
C ASP A 323 -13.52 -16.04 -0.65
N GLY A 324 -14.49 -16.81 -0.16
CA GLY A 324 -14.64 -17.06 1.29
C GLY A 324 -16.05 -17.41 1.72
N SER A 325 -16.15 -17.92 2.94
CA SER A 325 -17.39 -18.43 3.55
C SER A 325 -17.74 -17.76 4.88
N ALA A 326 -16.87 -16.91 5.41
CA ALA A 326 -17.06 -16.15 6.65
C ALA A 326 -16.70 -14.66 6.46
N GLY A 327 -17.26 -13.79 7.31
CA GLY A 327 -17.03 -12.34 7.25
C GLY A 327 -15.57 -11.95 7.40
N GLU A 328 -14.91 -12.46 8.44
CA GLU A 328 -13.48 -12.22 8.68
C GLU A 328 -12.62 -12.69 7.50
N GLU A 329 -12.90 -13.87 6.95
CA GLU A 329 -12.18 -14.45 5.82
C GLU A 329 -12.29 -13.57 4.57
N LEU A 330 -13.49 -13.10 4.23
CA LEU A 330 -13.73 -12.24 3.08
C LEU A 330 -13.06 -10.87 3.26
N ILE A 331 -13.12 -10.26 4.44
CA ILE A 331 -12.45 -8.98 4.69
C ILE A 331 -10.94 -9.14 4.56
N ASN A 332 -10.35 -10.13 5.24
CA ASN A 332 -8.91 -10.37 5.18
C ASN A 332 -8.43 -10.62 3.74
N ARG A 333 -9.21 -11.34 2.93
CA ARG A 333 -8.88 -11.57 1.52
C ARG A 333 -8.97 -10.33 0.65
N ALA A 334 -9.91 -9.42 0.93
CA ALA A 334 -9.94 -8.11 0.29
C ALA A 334 -8.73 -7.25 0.71
N GLU A 335 -8.25 -7.36 1.96
CA GLU A 335 -7.03 -6.68 2.43
C GLU A 335 -5.79 -7.21 1.73
N ILE A 336 -5.69 -8.53 1.58
CA ILE A 336 -4.62 -9.16 0.82
C ILE A 336 -4.65 -8.66 -0.63
N ALA A 337 -5.82 -8.62 -1.28
CA ALA A 337 -5.94 -8.10 -2.64
C ALA A 337 -5.54 -6.62 -2.74
N LEU A 338 -5.93 -5.80 -1.76
CA LEU A 338 -5.57 -4.37 -1.69
C LEU A 338 -4.05 -4.18 -1.62
N ASN A 339 -3.36 -5.00 -0.82
CA ASN A 339 -1.90 -4.95 -0.69
C ASN A 339 -1.14 -5.36 -1.97
N HIS A 340 -1.81 -6.09 -2.88
CA HIS A 340 -1.27 -6.47 -4.19
C HIS A 340 -1.65 -5.49 -5.31
N ALA A 341 -2.49 -4.49 -5.03
CA ALA A 341 -2.83 -3.46 -6.00
C ALA A 341 -1.65 -2.48 -6.22
N GLU A 342 -1.38 -2.14 -7.48
CA GLU A 342 -0.33 -1.18 -7.84
C GLU A 342 -0.84 0.27 -7.76
N ASP A 343 0.07 1.25 -7.67
CA ASP A 343 -0.29 2.69 -7.53
C ASP A 343 -0.91 3.31 -8.79
N TYR A 344 -0.63 2.73 -9.95
CA TYR A 344 -1.01 3.30 -11.24
C TYR A 344 -1.44 2.20 -12.23
N GLY A 345 -2.24 2.58 -13.23
CA GLY A 345 -2.68 1.68 -14.30
C GLY A 345 -3.90 0.82 -13.97
N GLU A 346 -4.10 -0.23 -14.75
CA GLU A 346 -5.23 -1.18 -14.60
C GLU A 346 -5.09 -2.06 -13.35
N GLU A 347 -3.86 -2.23 -12.85
CA GLU A 347 -3.50 -3.05 -11.68
C GLU A 347 -3.86 -2.39 -10.34
N ARG A 348 -4.52 -1.23 -10.35
CA ARG A 348 -5.08 -0.55 -9.17
C ARG A 348 -6.29 -1.27 -8.57
N ILE A 349 -6.97 -2.09 -9.36
CA ILE A 349 -8.11 -2.90 -8.92
C ILE A 349 -7.67 -4.36 -8.93
N LYS A 350 -7.63 -4.99 -7.75
CA LYS A 350 -7.24 -6.39 -7.62
C LYS A 350 -8.35 -7.20 -6.99
N PHE A 351 -8.74 -8.27 -7.67
CA PHE A 351 -9.54 -9.33 -7.07
C PHE A 351 -8.63 -10.27 -6.29
N TYR A 352 -9.13 -10.74 -5.16
CA TYR A 352 -8.49 -11.81 -4.43
C TYR A 352 -8.43 -13.09 -5.28
N PHE A 353 -7.32 -13.81 -5.13
CA PHE A 353 -7.19 -15.20 -5.56
C PHE A 353 -6.28 -15.97 -4.58
N PRO A 354 -6.47 -17.28 -4.41
CA PRO A 354 -5.76 -18.07 -3.39
C PRO A 354 -4.23 -18.01 -3.39
N ALA A 355 -3.58 -17.76 -4.53
CA ALA A 355 -2.13 -17.62 -4.59
C ALA A 355 -1.61 -16.39 -3.81
N MET A 356 -2.44 -15.36 -3.62
CA MET A 356 -2.06 -14.17 -2.85
C MET A 356 -1.87 -14.47 -1.34
N ASP A 357 -2.58 -15.45 -0.78
CA ASP A 357 -2.38 -15.87 0.62
C ASP A 357 -0.96 -16.41 0.84
N ILE A 358 -0.42 -17.10 -0.16
CA ILE A 358 0.93 -17.67 -0.12
C ILE A 358 1.95 -16.55 -0.20
N GLU A 359 1.73 -15.57 -1.08
CA GLU A 359 2.58 -14.38 -1.22
C GLU A 359 2.60 -13.56 0.07
N ALA A 360 1.43 -13.26 0.65
CA ALA A 360 1.33 -12.51 1.91
C ALA A 360 2.09 -13.20 3.06
N ARG A 361 1.97 -14.52 3.19
CA ARG A 361 2.74 -15.30 4.17
C ARG A 361 4.24 -15.28 3.88
N HIS A 362 4.64 -15.39 2.61
CA HIS A 362 6.04 -15.31 2.21
C HIS A 362 6.63 -13.93 2.53
N VAL A 363 5.91 -12.84 2.26
CA VAL A 363 6.33 -11.47 2.59
C VAL A 363 6.53 -11.33 4.10
N PHE A 364 5.56 -11.76 4.91
CA PHE A 364 5.65 -11.67 6.36
C PHE A 364 6.83 -12.50 6.93
N GLN A 365 7.01 -13.74 6.46
CA GLN A 365 8.15 -14.58 6.86
C GLN A 365 9.47 -13.95 6.46
N THR A 366 9.56 -13.48 5.21
CA THR A 366 10.78 -12.84 4.68
C THR A 366 11.12 -11.58 5.46
N GLU A 367 10.14 -10.75 5.84
CA GLU A 367 10.38 -9.58 6.68
C GLU A 367 10.92 -9.96 8.07
N ALA A 368 10.27 -10.93 8.72
CA ALA A 368 10.68 -11.41 10.04
C ALA A 368 12.09 -11.99 10.02
N ASP A 369 12.43 -12.74 8.98
CA ASP A 369 13.75 -13.34 8.81
C ASP A 369 14.80 -12.31 8.39
N LEU A 370 14.45 -11.32 7.56
CA LEU A 370 15.36 -10.23 7.20
C LEU A 370 15.75 -9.36 8.42
N LYS A 371 14.81 -9.12 9.35
CA LYS A 371 15.10 -8.49 10.66
C LYS A 371 16.08 -9.30 11.51
N LYS A 372 16.12 -10.63 11.37
CA LYS A 372 17.13 -11.47 12.02
C LYS A 372 18.45 -11.40 11.26
N ALA A 373 18.40 -11.50 9.93
CA ALA A 373 19.54 -11.48 9.04
C ALA A 373 20.44 -10.25 9.24
N ILE A 374 19.84 -9.06 9.37
CA ILE A 374 20.54 -7.80 9.66
C ILE A 374 21.30 -7.86 10.99
N ARG A 375 20.72 -8.51 12.02
CA ARG A 375 21.32 -8.64 13.35
C ARG A 375 22.32 -9.78 13.48
N GLN A 376 22.16 -10.84 12.67
CA GLN A 376 22.93 -12.08 12.74
C GLN A 376 24.06 -12.16 11.70
N ASN A 377 24.35 -11.06 10.99
CA ASN A 377 25.38 -10.98 9.95
C ASN A 377 25.16 -11.98 8.80
N GLU A 378 23.91 -12.23 8.42
CA GLU A 378 23.57 -13.10 7.28
C GLU A 378 23.61 -12.35 5.94
N LEU A 379 23.75 -11.02 5.97
CA LEU A 379 23.96 -10.23 4.76
C LEU A 379 25.43 -10.34 4.32
N THR A 380 25.65 -10.40 3.01
CA THR A 380 26.97 -10.38 2.38
C THR A 380 26.96 -9.47 1.15
N LEU A 381 28.13 -8.98 0.76
CA LEU A 381 28.30 -8.20 -0.46
C LEU A 381 28.94 -9.07 -1.54
N LEU A 382 28.38 -9.01 -2.74
CA LEU A 382 29.04 -9.43 -3.97
C LEU A 382 29.48 -8.18 -4.74
N PHE A 383 30.53 -8.29 -5.53
CA PHE A 383 31.13 -7.19 -6.27
C PHE A 383 31.02 -7.45 -7.76
N GLN A 384 30.42 -6.53 -8.50
CA GLN A 384 30.40 -6.60 -9.96
C GLN A 384 31.37 -5.57 -10.54
N PRO A 385 32.37 -5.99 -11.34
CA PRO A 385 33.36 -5.06 -11.90
C PRO A 385 32.73 -4.09 -12.91
N LYS A 386 33.17 -2.83 -12.83
CA LYS A 386 32.98 -1.77 -13.84
C LYS A 386 34.27 -1.71 -14.66
N VAL A 387 34.16 -1.82 -15.97
CA VAL A 387 35.31 -2.03 -16.85
C VAL A 387 35.37 -0.92 -17.90
N ASN A 388 36.56 -0.41 -18.16
CA ASN A 388 36.78 0.54 -19.25
C ASN A 388 36.64 -0.19 -20.61
N ALA A 389 35.73 0.30 -21.45
CA ALA A 389 35.37 -0.36 -22.70
C ALA A 389 36.48 -0.37 -23.76
N LYS A 390 37.52 0.47 -23.62
CA LYS A 390 38.63 0.60 -24.57
C LYS A 390 39.83 -0.27 -24.22
N ASN A 391 40.20 -0.33 -22.94
CA ASN A 391 41.43 -1.01 -22.50
C ASN A 391 41.19 -2.19 -21.54
N ASN A 392 39.94 -2.53 -21.23
CA ASN A 392 39.57 -3.64 -20.35
C ASN A 392 40.04 -3.50 -18.88
N ALA A 393 40.52 -2.32 -18.48
CA ALA A 393 40.92 -2.07 -17.10
C ALA A 393 39.70 -2.04 -16.17
N ILE A 394 39.84 -2.62 -14.99
CA ILE A 394 38.84 -2.51 -13.91
C ILE A 394 38.95 -1.09 -13.34
N VAL A 395 37.90 -0.30 -13.52
CA VAL A 395 37.85 1.11 -13.09
C VAL A 395 37.00 1.32 -11.83
N GLY A 396 36.29 0.30 -11.38
CA GLY A 396 35.42 0.34 -10.21
C GLY A 396 34.69 -0.98 -10.00
N ALA A 397 33.82 -1.02 -9.00
CA ALA A 397 32.86 -2.10 -8.85
C ALA A 397 31.58 -1.63 -8.16
N GLU A 398 30.48 -2.31 -8.44
CA GLU A 398 29.23 -2.14 -7.71
C GLU A 398 29.13 -3.20 -6.60
N ALA A 399 28.88 -2.74 -5.36
CA ALA A 399 28.64 -3.60 -4.22
C ALA A 399 27.15 -3.97 -4.14
N LEU A 400 26.86 -5.24 -4.40
CA LEU A 400 25.53 -5.80 -4.51
C LEU A 400 25.23 -6.66 -3.28
N VAL A 401 24.26 -6.21 -2.48
CA VAL A 401 23.83 -6.97 -1.29
C VAL A 401 23.22 -8.31 -1.69
N ARG A 402 23.55 -9.35 -0.93
CA ARG A 402 22.95 -10.68 -0.97
C ARG A 402 22.63 -11.12 0.45
N TRP A 403 21.65 -11.98 0.58
CA TRP A 403 21.31 -12.57 1.86
C TRP A 403 21.69 -14.05 1.86
N ASN A 404 22.69 -14.40 2.67
CA ASN A 404 23.12 -15.76 2.90
C ASN A 404 22.21 -16.42 3.94
N HIS A 405 21.02 -16.85 3.51
CA HIS A 405 20.02 -17.43 4.38
C HIS A 405 20.42 -18.87 4.77
N PRO A 406 20.35 -19.26 6.06
CA PRO A 406 20.79 -20.59 6.54
C PRO A 406 20.17 -21.77 5.79
N GLU A 407 18.85 -21.73 5.55
CA GLU A 407 18.13 -22.81 4.85
C GLU A 407 18.04 -22.64 3.32
N ARG A 408 17.94 -21.40 2.82
CA ARG A 408 17.67 -21.10 1.40
C ARG A 408 18.93 -20.83 0.58
N GLY A 409 20.08 -20.71 1.23
CA GLY A 409 21.33 -20.32 0.59
C GLY A 409 21.35 -18.84 0.20
N LEU A 410 22.11 -18.52 -0.85
CA LEU A 410 22.33 -17.14 -1.28
C LEU A 410 21.12 -16.57 -2.05
N ILE A 411 20.37 -15.70 -1.38
CA ILE A 411 19.20 -15.01 -1.93
C ILE A 411 19.62 -13.69 -2.61
N PRO A 412 19.23 -13.45 -3.88
CA PRO A 412 19.49 -12.21 -4.58
C PRO A 412 18.59 -11.05 -4.12
N ALA A 413 19.06 -9.82 -4.34
CA ALA A 413 18.43 -8.59 -3.87
C ALA A 413 16.98 -8.40 -4.36
N ASP A 414 16.68 -8.79 -5.60
CA ASP A 414 15.35 -8.67 -6.22
C ASP A 414 14.25 -9.44 -5.46
N GLN A 415 14.63 -10.46 -4.68
CA GLN A 415 13.67 -11.25 -3.88
C GLN A 415 13.32 -10.63 -2.53
N PHE A 416 14.14 -9.74 -1.97
CA PHE A 416 13.90 -9.19 -0.62
C PHE A 416 13.92 -7.66 -0.54
N ILE A 417 14.51 -6.93 -1.49
CA ILE A 417 14.60 -5.46 -1.43
C ILE A 417 13.22 -4.81 -1.44
N ARG A 418 12.28 -5.29 -2.28
CA ARG A 418 10.90 -4.78 -2.28
C ARG A 418 10.20 -4.94 -0.93
N ILE A 419 10.48 -6.04 -0.25
CA ILE A 419 9.95 -6.32 1.10
C ILE A 419 10.63 -5.39 2.10
N ALA A 420 11.94 -5.20 1.99
CA ALA A 420 12.70 -4.27 2.82
C ALA A 420 12.22 -2.81 2.65
N GLU A 421 11.87 -2.39 1.44
CA GLU A 421 11.31 -1.06 1.17
C GLU A 421 9.93 -0.88 1.82
N LYS A 422 9.04 -1.86 1.66
CA LYS A 422 7.69 -1.83 2.25
C LYS A 422 7.71 -1.88 3.79
N SER A 423 8.70 -2.58 4.36
CA SER A 423 8.87 -2.75 5.81
C SER A 423 9.85 -1.76 6.43
N GLU A 424 10.33 -0.78 5.65
CA GLU A 424 11.31 0.24 6.05
C GLU A 424 12.69 -0.28 6.49
N LEU A 425 12.94 -1.59 6.36
CA LEU A 425 14.24 -2.22 6.63
C LEU A 425 15.31 -1.83 5.61
N ILE A 426 14.92 -1.26 4.47
CA ILE A 426 15.86 -0.82 3.43
C ILE A 426 16.89 0.20 3.96
N ASP A 427 16.50 1.03 4.93
CA ASP A 427 17.38 2.01 5.56
C ASP A 427 18.48 1.32 6.39
N GLU A 428 18.11 0.32 7.18
CA GLU A 428 19.04 -0.47 7.98
C GLU A 428 20.02 -1.25 7.10
N ILE A 429 19.53 -1.80 5.99
CA ILE A 429 20.36 -2.50 5.00
C ILE A 429 21.32 -1.52 4.34
N GLY A 430 20.85 -0.34 3.92
CA GLY A 430 21.70 0.71 3.33
C GLY A 430 22.82 1.15 4.29
N ASP A 431 22.49 1.39 5.56
CA ASP A 431 23.47 1.74 6.60
C ASP A 431 24.48 0.61 6.83
N TRP A 432 24.04 -0.66 6.76
CA TRP A 432 24.93 -1.81 6.86
C TRP A 432 25.86 -1.92 5.64
N VAL A 433 25.34 -1.77 4.42
CA VAL A 433 26.11 -1.79 3.16
C VAL A 433 27.19 -0.71 3.20
N LEU A 434 26.85 0.52 3.56
CA LEU A 434 27.80 1.63 3.72
C LEU A 434 28.96 1.25 4.66
N LYS A 435 28.63 0.74 5.86
CA LYS A 435 29.63 0.38 6.87
C LYS A 435 30.52 -0.77 6.40
N GLN A 436 29.97 -1.79 5.76
CA GLN A 436 30.76 -2.92 5.25
C GLN A 436 31.66 -2.51 4.08
N THR A 437 31.15 -1.73 3.13
CA THR A 437 31.94 -1.22 2.01
C THR A 437 33.12 -0.38 2.50
N CYS A 438 32.88 0.55 3.44
CA CYS A 438 33.97 1.36 4.01
C CYS A 438 35.01 0.51 4.76
N LYS A 439 34.57 -0.53 5.47
CA LYS A 439 35.47 -1.47 6.15
C LYS A 439 36.33 -2.24 5.14
N ILE A 440 35.74 -2.72 4.04
CA ILE A 440 36.45 -3.44 2.97
C ILE A 440 37.46 -2.53 2.29
N LEU A 441 37.06 -1.31 1.93
CA LEU A 441 37.96 -0.32 1.34
C LEU A 441 39.16 -0.01 2.25
N ALA A 442 38.94 0.19 3.55
CA ALA A 442 40.03 0.43 4.50
C ALA A 442 41.00 -0.77 4.60
N ASP A 443 40.47 -1.99 4.55
CA ASP A 443 41.29 -3.20 4.53
C ASP A 443 42.10 -3.32 3.22
N TRP A 444 41.50 -2.98 2.06
CA TRP A 444 42.21 -2.92 0.79
C TRP A 444 43.35 -1.90 0.80
N THR A 445 43.11 -0.69 1.35
CA THR A 445 44.17 0.31 1.53
C THR A 445 45.30 -0.21 2.41
N LYS A 446 44.97 -0.88 3.53
CA LYS A 446 45.97 -1.47 4.43
C LYS A 446 46.78 -2.58 3.77
N ARG A 447 46.14 -3.43 2.95
CA ARG A 447 46.78 -4.51 2.19
C ARG A 447 47.45 -4.05 0.90
N LYS A 448 47.40 -2.74 0.58
CA LYS A 448 47.92 -2.16 -0.66
C LYS A 448 47.36 -2.82 -1.92
N LEU A 449 46.09 -3.21 -1.88
CA LEU A 449 45.35 -3.62 -3.06
C LEU A 449 45.08 -2.39 -3.95
N PRO A 450 44.91 -2.58 -5.28
CA PRO A 450 44.53 -1.50 -6.17
C PRO A 450 43.26 -0.78 -5.69
N ALA A 451 43.32 0.54 -5.59
CA ALA A 451 42.23 1.35 -5.09
C ALA A 451 41.31 1.74 -6.26
N VAL A 452 40.15 1.10 -6.33
CA VAL A 452 39.10 1.45 -7.29
C VAL A 452 37.83 1.89 -6.55
N PRO A 453 37.06 2.85 -7.07
CA PRO A 453 35.79 3.25 -6.48
C PRO A 453 34.81 2.09 -6.37
N ILE A 454 34.12 2.01 -5.24
CA ILE A 454 33.04 1.07 -4.98
C ILE A 454 31.72 1.81 -4.85
N SER A 455 30.77 1.44 -5.69
CA SER A 455 29.43 2.03 -5.71
C SER A 455 28.47 1.26 -4.82
N ILE A 456 27.64 1.98 -4.07
CA ILE A 456 26.59 1.43 -3.22
C ILE A 456 25.22 2.03 -3.56
N ASN A 457 24.20 1.19 -3.63
CA ASN A 457 22.82 1.62 -3.84
C ASN A 457 22.19 2.13 -2.55
N ILE A 458 21.64 3.35 -2.57
CA ILE A 458 20.96 3.95 -1.41
C ILE A 458 19.58 4.45 -1.81
N SER A 459 18.56 4.08 -1.03
CA SER A 459 17.22 4.63 -1.19
C SER A 459 17.21 6.11 -0.79
N PRO A 460 16.73 7.03 -1.64
CA PRO A 460 16.67 8.45 -1.28
C PRO A 460 15.78 8.79 -0.09
N LYS A 461 14.85 7.89 0.28
CA LYS A 461 14.07 8.02 1.52
C LYS A 461 14.96 8.06 2.77
N ARG A 462 16.15 7.44 2.70
CA ARG A 462 17.14 7.48 3.78
C ARG A 462 17.60 8.91 4.09
N PHE A 463 17.69 9.79 3.08
CA PHE A 463 18.09 11.20 3.26
C PHE A 463 17.05 12.02 4.03
N LEU A 464 15.79 11.57 4.06
CA LEU A 464 14.71 12.23 4.80
C LEU A 464 14.68 11.84 6.28
N ARG A 465 15.51 10.87 6.69
CA ARG A 465 15.44 10.23 8.02
C ARG A 465 16.72 10.49 8.81
N GLY A 466 16.64 11.37 9.81
CA GLY A 466 17.79 11.70 10.66
C GLY A 466 18.95 12.32 9.90
N ASP A 467 20.15 12.31 10.50
CA ASP A 467 21.36 12.92 9.92
C ASP A 467 22.20 11.88 9.15
N TYR A 468 21.73 11.50 7.95
CA TYR A 468 22.46 10.58 7.08
C TYR A 468 23.83 11.15 6.61
N PRO A 469 23.95 12.43 6.20
CA PRO A 469 25.26 13.03 5.90
C PRO A 469 26.25 12.93 7.09
N GLY A 470 25.78 13.15 8.32
CA GLY A 470 26.57 12.95 9.53
C GLY A 470 26.98 11.50 9.75
N LEU A 471 26.09 10.53 9.50
CA LEU A 471 26.43 9.10 9.53
C LEU A 471 27.55 8.78 8.54
N VAL A 472 27.42 9.20 7.27
CA VAL A 472 28.41 8.98 6.21
C VAL A 472 29.77 9.55 6.63
N ARG A 473 29.80 10.81 7.08
CA ARG A 473 31.00 11.47 7.59
C ARG A 473 31.67 10.69 8.73
N ASN A 474 30.88 10.18 9.66
CA ASN A 474 31.37 9.40 10.78
C ASN A 474 31.97 8.05 10.34
N VAL A 475 31.33 7.36 9.39
CA VAL A 475 31.82 6.07 8.88
C VAL A 475 33.14 6.25 8.13
N ILE A 476 33.22 7.25 7.24
CA ILE A 476 34.46 7.59 6.52
C ILE A 476 35.59 7.85 7.51
N ARG A 477 35.37 8.77 8.47
CA ARG A 477 36.38 9.15 9.46
C ARG A 477 36.81 7.96 10.32
N ARG A 478 35.88 7.08 10.69
CA ARG A 478 36.16 5.91 11.53
C ARG A 478 37.11 4.92 10.84
N TRP A 479 36.93 4.72 9.54
CA TRP A 479 37.72 3.74 8.77
C TRP A 479 38.89 4.37 8.01
N GLY A 480 38.98 5.70 7.96
CA GLY A 480 40.08 6.42 7.31
C GLY A 480 40.14 6.20 5.81
N ILE A 481 38.99 5.96 5.15
CA ILE A 481 38.94 5.74 3.70
C ILE A 481 39.08 7.07 2.95
N ASP A 482 39.71 7.03 1.78
CA ASP A 482 39.61 8.11 0.81
C ASP A 482 38.15 8.20 0.31
N PRO A 483 37.45 9.34 0.53
CA PRO A 483 36.07 9.51 0.09
C PRO A 483 35.86 9.30 -1.41
N GLY A 484 36.89 9.53 -2.24
CA GLY A 484 36.83 9.30 -3.69
C GLY A 484 36.71 7.83 -4.09
N LEU A 485 36.94 6.90 -3.15
CA LEU A 485 36.75 5.46 -3.36
C LEU A 485 35.33 4.97 -3.07
N LEU A 486 34.44 5.86 -2.62
CA LEU A 486 33.04 5.55 -2.40
C LEU A 486 32.17 6.35 -3.38
N GLU A 487 31.25 5.66 -4.04
CA GLU A 487 30.24 6.25 -4.90
C GLU A 487 28.84 5.83 -4.43
N ILE A 488 27.89 6.75 -4.44
CA ILE A 488 26.50 6.48 -4.05
C ILE A 488 25.62 6.50 -5.29
N GLU A 489 24.92 5.40 -5.53
CA GLU A 489 23.97 5.24 -6.63
C GLU A 489 22.55 5.50 -6.11
N ILE A 490 21.78 6.29 -6.85
CA ILE A 490 20.39 6.63 -6.55
C ILE A 490 19.53 6.48 -7.81
N THR A 491 18.31 5.96 -7.67
CA THR A 491 17.41 5.77 -8.81
C THR A 491 16.72 7.06 -9.23
N GLU A 492 16.45 7.17 -10.53
CA GLU A 492 15.79 8.32 -11.16
C GLU A 492 14.42 8.67 -10.54
N THR A 493 13.56 7.67 -10.35
CA THR A 493 12.19 7.84 -9.82
C THR A 493 12.19 8.42 -8.41
N SER A 494 13.21 8.08 -7.63
CA SER A 494 13.32 8.45 -6.22
C SER A 494 13.82 9.89 -6.00
N LEU A 495 14.48 10.50 -6.97
CA LEU A 495 14.92 11.92 -6.92
C LEU A 495 13.75 12.91 -7.02
N MET A 496 12.57 12.46 -7.45
CA MET A 496 11.40 13.33 -7.65
C MET A 496 10.66 13.66 -6.34
N GLU A 497 10.86 12.87 -5.28
CA GLU A 497 10.22 13.03 -3.98
C GLU A 497 11.06 13.93 -3.05
N ASN A 498 10.45 14.98 -2.46
CA ASN A 498 11.08 15.86 -1.45
C ASN A 498 12.44 16.49 -1.83
N LYS A 499 12.48 17.10 -3.03
CA LYS A 499 13.69 17.64 -3.70
C LYS A 499 14.64 18.46 -2.83
N ALA A 500 14.15 19.42 -2.04
CA ALA A 500 15.03 20.35 -1.32
C ALA A 500 15.93 19.65 -0.28
N VAL A 501 15.36 18.71 0.49
CA VAL A 501 16.09 17.99 1.55
C VAL A 501 17.09 17.01 0.94
N VAL A 502 16.68 16.30 -0.11
CA VAL A 502 17.54 15.34 -0.82
C VAL A 502 18.72 16.05 -1.48
N THR A 503 18.48 17.17 -2.18
CA THR A 503 19.55 17.94 -2.82
C THR A 503 20.57 18.48 -1.80
N ASP A 504 20.11 18.99 -0.66
CA ASP A 504 21.01 19.46 0.40
C ASP A 504 21.86 18.32 0.98
N ALA A 505 21.26 17.17 1.26
CA ALA A 505 21.98 15.99 1.75
C ALA A 505 23.04 15.49 0.75
N ILE A 506 22.70 15.43 -0.54
CA ILE A 506 23.63 15.08 -1.61
C ILE A 506 24.80 16.07 -1.63
N GLN A 507 24.52 17.37 -1.57
CA GLN A 507 25.57 18.40 -1.57
C GLN A 507 26.51 18.27 -0.37
N GLN A 508 25.99 18.03 0.83
CA GLN A 508 26.80 17.81 2.03
C GLN A 508 27.71 16.57 1.91
N ILE A 509 27.21 15.48 1.32
CA ILE A 509 28.01 14.26 1.13
C ILE A 509 29.08 14.47 0.05
N ARG A 510 28.76 15.18 -1.04
CA ARG A 510 29.72 15.54 -2.08
C ARG A 510 30.86 16.42 -1.56
N GLN A 511 30.61 17.29 -0.60
CA GLN A 511 31.67 18.10 0.04
C GLN A 511 32.72 17.23 0.75
N LEU A 512 32.40 15.97 1.05
CA LEU A 512 33.37 15.01 1.56
C LEU A 512 34.28 14.45 0.46
N GLY A 513 33.93 14.59 -0.82
CA GLY A 513 34.63 14.00 -1.96
C GLY A 513 33.99 12.73 -2.53
N ILE A 514 32.79 12.36 -2.05
CA ILE A 514 32.02 11.21 -2.55
C ILE A 514 31.31 11.56 -3.85
N LYS A 515 31.41 10.66 -4.84
CA LYS A 515 30.70 10.77 -6.11
C LYS A 515 29.26 10.24 -6.01
N PHE A 516 28.39 10.76 -6.87
CA PHE A 516 27.01 10.29 -7.02
C PHE A 516 26.74 9.83 -8.45
N SER A 517 26.07 8.70 -8.59
CA SER A 517 25.60 8.18 -9.86
C SER A 517 24.08 8.07 -9.89
N LEU A 518 23.52 8.36 -11.06
CA LEU A 518 22.10 8.22 -11.34
C LEU A 518 21.87 6.85 -11.99
N ASP A 519 21.15 5.99 -11.28
CA ASP A 519 20.84 4.62 -11.68
C ASP A 519 19.48 4.51 -12.38
N ASP A 520 19.27 3.42 -13.12
CA ASP A 520 18.07 3.09 -13.89
C ASP A 520 17.65 4.17 -14.92
N PHE A 521 18.60 4.94 -15.47
CA PHE A 521 18.28 6.10 -16.31
C PHE A 521 17.49 5.72 -17.56
N GLY A 522 16.37 6.45 -17.79
CA GLY A 522 15.50 6.29 -18.95
C GLY A 522 14.27 5.41 -18.68
N THR A 523 14.22 4.73 -17.53
CA THR A 523 13.05 3.94 -17.13
C THR A 523 11.96 4.78 -16.45
N GLY A 524 12.30 6.00 -16.03
CA GLY A 524 11.40 6.99 -15.42
C GLY A 524 10.97 8.13 -16.34
N PHE A 525 10.14 9.04 -15.81
CA PHE A 525 9.71 10.27 -16.50
C PHE A 525 10.75 11.39 -16.30
N SER A 526 11.95 11.24 -16.84
CA SER A 526 12.94 12.32 -16.82
C SER A 526 12.52 13.47 -17.72
N SER A 527 12.10 14.59 -17.12
CA SER A 527 12.25 15.88 -17.79
C SER A 527 13.74 16.20 -17.83
N ILE A 528 14.30 16.44 -19.02
CA ILE A 528 15.68 16.94 -19.22
C ILE A 528 15.99 18.16 -18.31
N ASN A 529 14.97 18.92 -17.93
CA ASN A 529 15.10 20.01 -16.96
C ASN A 529 15.57 19.56 -15.56
N TYR A 530 15.28 18.33 -15.14
CA TYR A 530 15.71 17.80 -13.85
C TYR A 530 17.19 17.46 -13.85
N LEU A 531 17.70 16.77 -14.87
CA LEU A 531 19.14 16.52 -15.03
C LEU A 531 19.95 17.82 -14.98
N LYS A 532 19.43 18.89 -15.59
CA LYS A 532 20.05 20.22 -15.55
C LYS A 532 20.09 20.82 -14.13
N GLN A 533 19.13 20.51 -13.28
CA GLN A 533 19.08 20.97 -11.89
C GLN A 533 19.99 20.14 -10.99
N PHE A 534 20.19 18.86 -11.31
CA PHE A 534 21.10 17.95 -10.63
C PHE A 534 22.50 17.93 -11.27
N ARG A 535 23.11 19.12 -11.48
CA ARG A 535 24.55 19.25 -11.81
C ARG A 535 25.49 18.61 -10.76
N THR A 536 24.92 18.13 -9.66
CA THR A 536 25.58 17.43 -8.56
C THR A 536 25.60 15.91 -8.76
N ILE A 537 25.39 15.40 -9.98
CA ILE A 537 25.55 13.98 -10.32
C ILE A 537 26.78 13.86 -11.22
N ASP A 538 27.67 12.91 -10.92
CA ASP A 538 28.92 12.71 -11.66
C ASP A 538 28.76 11.68 -12.78
N THR A 539 27.87 10.71 -12.60
CA THR A 539 27.79 9.54 -13.47
C THR A 539 26.33 9.20 -13.79
N LEU A 540 26.06 8.83 -15.03
CA LEU A 540 24.77 8.37 -15.51
C LEU A 540 24.88 6.89 -15.92
N LYS A 541 24.08 6.03 -15.30
CA LYS A 541 24.03 4.59 -15.60
C LYS A 541 22.83 4.30 -16.51
N ILE A 542 23.09 3.78 -17.70
CA ILE A 542 22.08 3.41 -18.69
C ILE A 542 21.53 2.03 -18.33
N ASP A 543 20.23 1.94 -18.06
CA ASP A 543 19.58 0.70 -17.65
C ASP A 543 19.72 -0.40 -18.72
N LYS A 544 19.86 -1.63 -18.22
CA LYS A 544 20.00 -2.85 -19.04
C LYS A 544 18.87 -3.07 -20.03
N SER A 545 17.66 -2.55 -19.77
CA SER A 545 16.53 -2.73 -20.70
C SER A 545 16.76 -2.04 -22.05
N PHE A 546 17.55 -0.97 -22.08
CA PHE A 546 17.98 -0.30 -23.31
C PHE A 546 19.13 -1.02 -24.00
N ILE A 547 20.06 -1.59 -23.21
CA ILE A 547 21.22 -2.31 -23.74
C ILE A 547 20.84 -3.67 -24.33
N ALA A 548 19.85 -4.35 -23.75
CA ALA A 548 19.47 -5.72 -24.11
C ALA A 548 19.07 -5.93 -25.58
N LYS A 549 18.69 -4.86 -26.30
CA LYS A 549 18.24 -4.92 -27.71
C LYS A 549 18.99 -3.95 -28.63
N ILE A 550 20.11 -3.42 -28.20
CA ILE A 550 20.80 -2.31 -28.89
C ILE A 550 21.34 -2.69 -30.28
N ASP A 551 21.60 -3.98 -30.48
CA ASP A 551 22.11 -4.60 -31.70
C ASP A 551 21.00 -5.06 -32.67
N GLU A 552 19.77 -5.23 -32.16
CA GLU A 552 18.60 -5.71 -32.95
C GLU A 552 17.60 -4.58 -33.29
N ASP A 553 17.52 -3.53 -32.46
CA ASP A 553 16.52 -2.47 -32.56
C ASP A 553 17.16 -1.10 -32.87
N PRO A 554 17.02 -0.59 -34.11
CA PRO A 554 17.55 0.71 -34.50
C PRO A 554 17.05 1.87 -33.63
N GLN A 555 15.81 1.80 -33.12
CA GLN A 555 15.26 2.84 -32.25
C GLN A 555 15.96 2.82 -30.89
N MET A 556 16.18 1.64 -30.30
CA MET A 556 16.94 1.53 -29.04
C MET A 556 18.37 2.01 -29.22
N SER A 557 19.01 1.67 -30.34
CA SER A 557 20.35 2.16 -30.67
C SER A 557 20.42 3.70 -30.71
N ALA A 558 19.41 4.37 -31.28
CA ALA A 558 19.35 5.82 -31.37
C ALA A 558 19.12 6.48 -30.00
N ILE A 559 18.31 5.85 -29.14
CA ILE A 559 18.06 6.32 -27.77
C ILE A 559 19.36 6.26 -26.96
N VAL A 560 20.07 5.13 -26.98
CA VAL A 560 21.32 4.97 -26.22
C VAL A 560 22.40 5.94 -26.70
N LYS A 561 22.54 6.15 -28.02
CA LYS A 561 23.42 7.21 -28.57
C LYS A 561 23.07 8.59 -28.02
N SER A 562 21.78 8.91 -27.97
CA SER A 562 21.30 10.18 -27.45
C SER A 562 21.63 10.34 -25.95
N PHE A 563 21.53 9.28 -25.15
CA PHE A 563 21.93 9.30 -23.73
C PHE A 563 23.43 9.54 -23.56
N ILE A 564 24.27 8.85 -24.34
CA ILE A 564 25.73 9.05 -24.31
C ILE A 564 26.07 10.51 -24.68
N MET A 565 25.44 11.05 -25.72
CA MET A 565 25.65 12.45 -26.12
C MET A 565 25.17 13.45 -25.06
N LEU A 566 24.01 13.19 -24.44
CA LEU A 566 23.44 14.05 -23.40
C LEU A 566 24.38 14.12 -22.19
N ALA A 567 24.85 12.97 -21.71
CA ALA A 567 25.75 12.91 -20.57
C ALA A 567 27.07 13.64 -20.85
N LYS A 568 27.66 13.46 -22.05
CA LYS A 568 28.83 14.23 -22.50
C LYS A 568 28.56 15.74 -22.48
N GLY A 569 27.39 16.17 -22.96
CA GLY A 569 26.99 17.59 -22.94
C GLY A 569 26.75 18.15 -21.54
N LEU A 570 26.56 17.30 -20.53
CA LEU A 570 26.37 17.66 -19.12
C LEU A 570 27.61 17.44 -18.26
N ASP A 571 28.75 17.06 -18.86
CA ASP A 571 30.00 16.73 -18.18
C ASP A 571 29.85 15.57 -17.16
N MET A 572 29.04 14.58 -17.53
CA MET A 572 28.79 13.37 -16.74
C MET A 572 29.50 12.16 -17.38
N GLU A 573 30.07 11.30 -16.55
CA GLU A 573 30.54 9.98 -16.97
C GLU A 573 29.33 9.08 -17.31
N VAL A 574 29.51 8.13 -18.23
CA VAL A 574 28.43 7.19 -18.63
C VAL A 574 28.86 5.77 -18.36
N ILE A 575 27.98 5.00 -17.73
CA ILE A 575 28.11 3.56 -17.55
C ILE A 575 26.97 2.88 -18.28
N ALA A 576 27.26 1.89 -19.12
CA ALA A 576 26.23 1.04 -19.72
C ALA A 576 26.12 -0.29 -18.96
N GLU A 577 24.91 -0.64 -18.53
CA GLU A 577 24.67 -1.84 -17.72
C GLU A 577 24.08 -3.00 -18.49
N GLY A 578 24.29 -4.21 -17.98
CA GLY A 578 23.71 -5.42 -18.55
C GLY A 578 24.28 -5.77 -19.92
N VAL A 579 25.55 -5.42 -20.16
CA VAL A 579 26.26 -5.84 -21.38
C VAL A 579 26.53 -7.34 -21.33
N GLU A 580 25.92 -8.09 -22.24
CA GLU A 580 25.98 -9.55 -22.29
C GLU A 580 26.63 -10.07 -23.57
N THR A 581 26.56 -9.33 -24.69
CA THR A 581 27.04 -9.79 -26.00
C THR A 581 28.20 -8.96 -26.56
N ALA A 582 29.04 -9.58 -27.40
CA ALA A 582 30.11 -8.88 -28.08
C ALA A 582 29.60 -7.78 -29.03
N GLY A 583 28.40 -7.96 -29.60
CA GLY A 583 27.73 -6.96 -30.43
C GLY A 583 27.37 -5.70 -29.62
N GLN A 584 26.79 -5.88 -28.43
CA GLN A 584 26.49 -4.79 -27.50
C GLN A 584 27.77 -4.04 -27.07
N LEU A 585 28.82 -4.78 -26.68
CA LEU A 585 30.09 -4.17 -26.30
C LEU A 585 30.70 -3.37 -27.45
N LYS A 586 30.74 -3.94 -28.65
CA LYS A 586 31.24 -3.25 -29.85
C LYS A 586 30.47 -1.96 -30.12
N PHE A 587 29.14 -2.02 -30.09
CA PHE A 587 28.31 -0.82 -30.28
C PHE A 587 28.67 0.28 -29.26
N LEU A 588 28.81 -0.09 -27.98
CA LEU A 588 29.12 0.86 -26.92
C LEU A 588 30.52 1.47 -27.09
N THR A 589 31.52 0.66 -27.44
CA THR A 589 32.87 1.12 -27.74
C THR A 589 32.90 2.05 -28.95
N ASP A 590 32.20 1.70 -30.05
CA ASP A 590 32.13 2.49 -31.29
C ASP A 590 31.43 3.85 -31.07
N ASN A 591 30.59 3.97 -30.05
CA ASN A 591 29.91 5.21 -29.68
C ASN A 591 30.55 5.94 -28.49
N ASP A 592 31.81 5.59 -28.16
CA ASP A 592 32.60 6.21 -27.10
C ASP A 592 31.89 6.19 -25.73
N CYS A 593 31.25 5.08 -25.38
CA CYS A 593 30.84 4.80 -24.02
C CYS A 593 32.10 4.40 -23.20
N PRO A 594 32.45 5.12 -22.12
CA PRO A 594 33.73 4.93 -21.45
C PRO A 594 33.77 3.68 -20.58
N VAL A 595 32.68 3.37 -19.88
CA VAL A 595 32.61 2.32 -18.87
C VAL A 595 31.42 1.41 -19.13
N VAL A 596 31.63 0.11 -18.95
CA VAL A 596 30.66 -0.94 -19.18
C VAL A 596 30.62 -1.89 -17.99
N GLN A 597 29.42 -2.36 -17.65
CA GLN A 597 29.17 -3.32 -16.59
C GLN A 597 28.23 -4.40 -17.11
N GLY A 598 28.60 -5.66 -16.98
CA GLY A 598 27.75 -6.75 -17.46
C GLY A 598 28.42 -8.12 -17.46
N PHE A 599 27.63 -9.15 -17.75
CA PHE A 599 28.06 -10.54 -17.69
C PHE A 599 29.04 -10.92 -18.80
N ILE A 600 29.19 -10.09 -19.83
CA ILE A 600 30.26 -10.24 -20.80
C ILE A 600 31.64 -10.26 -20.14
N TYR A 601 31.86 -9.51 -19.06
CA TYR A 601 33.09 -9.56 -18.28
C TYR A 601 32.95 -10.55 -17.12
N SER A 602 32.04 -10.24 -16.19
CA SER A 602 31.82 -11.08 -15.02
C SER A 602 30.41 -10.92 -14.45
N LYS A 603 29.93 -12.01 -13.86
CA LYS A 603 28.83 -11.96 -12.89
C LYS A 603 29.34 -11.32 -11.59
N PRO A 604 28.45 -10.89 -10.68
CA PRO A 604 28.85 -10.47 -9.34
C PRO A 604 29.61 -11.58 -8.62
N LEU A 605 30.71 -11.23 -7.96
CA LEU A 605 31.66 -12.15 -7.35
C LEU A 605 31.71 -12.00 -5.84
N PHE A 606 32.08 -13.06 -5.13
CA PHE A 606 32.42 -12.92 -3.71
C PHE A 606 33.69 -12.08 -3.55
N LEU A 607 33.85 -11.49 -2.36
CA LEU A 607 34.95 -10.60 -2.03
C LEU A 607 36.33 -11.22 -2.39
N SER A 608 36.56 -12.49 -2.05
CA SER A 608 37.83 -13.18 -2.33
C SER A 608 38.13 -13.26 -3.83
N ASP A 609 37.13 -13.59 -4.64
CA ASP A 609 37.28 -13.76 -6.08
C ASP A 609 37.47 -12.40 -6.76
N PHE A 610 36.76 -11.38 -6.28
CA PHE A 610 36.92 -10.02 -6.77
C PHE A 610 38.31 -9.46 -6.45
N GLU A 611 38.87 -9.75 -5.27
CA GLU A 611 40.23 -9.34 -4.91
C GLU A 611 41.32 -9.99 -5.77
N VAL A 612 41.06 -11.18 -6.31
CA VAL A 612 41.97 -11.81 -7.29
C VAL A 612 41.96 -11.01 -8.58
N LEU A 613 40.78 -10.73 -9.13
CA LEU A 613 40.64 -9.91 -10.35
C LEU A 613 41.21 -8.51 -10.17
N LEU A 614 41.01 -7.91 -9.00
CA LEU A 614 41.51 -6.56 -8.72
C LEU A 614 43.04 -6.50 -8.78
N ARG A 615 43.75 -7.57 -8.37
CA ARG A 615 45.22 -7.67 -8.51
C ARG A 615 45.67 -7.81 -9.95
N GLU A 616 44.87 -8.46 -10.80
CA GLU A 616 45.15 -8.58 -12.24
C GLU A 616 44.95 -7.23 -12.94
N GLY A 617 43.98 -6.42 -12.48
CA GLY A 617 43.74 -5.04 -12.93
C GLY A 617 43.01 -4.92 -14.26
N GLU A 618 42.94 -5.98 -15.05
CA GLU A 618 42.25 -6.05 -16.34
C GLU A 618 41.38 -7.30 -16.43
N ILE A 619 40.24 -7.21 -17.13
CA ILE A 619 39.35 -8.35 -17.37
C ILE A 619 38.94 -8.41 -18.85
N ARG A 620 39.20 -9.54 -19.50
CA ARG A 620 38.84 -9.70 -20.92
C ARG A 620 37.37 -10.06 -21.08
N PRO A 621 36.70 -9.55 -22.13
CA PRO A 621 35.33 -9.93 -22.43
C PRO A 621 35.28 -11.40 -22.86
N LYS A 622 34.26 -12.13 -22.39
CA LYS A 622 33.92 -13.49 -22.79
C LYS A 622 33.24 -13.44 -24.16
N ILE A 623 34.05 -13.24 -25.19
CA ILE A 623 33.62 -13.29 -26.59
C ILE A 623 33.61 -14.77 -26.98
N GLY A 624 32.43 -15.38 -27.04
CA GLY A 624 32.32 -16.78 -27.40
C GLY A 624 32.86 -17.05 -28.80
N SER A 625 33.81 -17.97 -28.92
CA SER A 625 34.03 -18.69 -30.17
C SER A 625 32.78 -19.52 -30.48
N ALA A 626 32.54 -19.88 -31.75
CA ALA A 626 31.39 -20.73 -32.12
C ALA A 626 31.37 -22.09 -31.38
N THR A 627 32.50 -22.51 -30.81
CA THR A 627 32.67 -23.64 -29.89
C THR A 627 32.21 -23.33 -28.45
N ASP A 628 32.32 -22.09 -27.97
CA ASP A 628 31.82 -21.67 -26.64
C ASP A 628 30.30 -21.50 -26.61
N ILE A 629 29.65 -21.31 -27.77
CA ILE A 629 28.19 -21.36 -27.88
C ILE A 629 27.66 -22.78 -27.62
N MET A 630 28.51 -23.81 -27.78
CA MET A 630 28.20 -25.20 -27.42
C MET A 630 28.59 -25.54 -25.98
N GLU A 631 29.52 -24.82 -25.34
CA GLU A 631 29.92 -25.06 -23.94
C GLU A 631 29.16 -24.22 -22.90
N ASN A 632 28.40 -23.19 -23.32
CA ASN A 632 27.66 -22.33 -22.39
C ASN A 632 26.20 -22.74 -22.12
N ASP A 633 25.74 -23.90 -22.60
CA ASP A 633 24.53 -24.50 -22.05
C ASP A 633 24.91 -25.51 -20.97
N ARG A 634 25.03 -25.03 -19.72
CA ARG A 634 25.03 -25.89 -18.52
C ARG A 634 23.70 -26.66 -18.33
N ARG A 635 22.94 -26.92 -19.40
CA ARG A 635 21.63 -27.59 -19.40
C ARG A 635 21.67 -28.66 -20.50
N GLY A 636 21.65 -29.93 -20.11
CA GLY A 636 21.95 -31.08 -20.98
C GLY A 636 20.99 -31.39 -22.14
N TYR A 637 20.10 -30.48 -22.57
CA TYR A 637 19.13 -30.74 -23.66
C TYR A 637 18.78 -29.50 -24.49
N PHE A 638 18.67 -29.66 -25.81
CA PHE A 638 18.17 -28.62 -26.73
C PHE A 638 16.73 -28.21 -26.39
N ARG A 639 16.35 -26.98 -26.73
CA ARG A 639 15.00 -26.44 -26.51
C ARG A 639 14.37 -25.96 -27.81
N VAL A 640 13.07 -26.18 -27.96
CA VAL A 640 12.26 -25.70 -29.09
C VAL A 640 11.53 -24.43 -28.66
N ASN A 641 11.74 -23.34 -29.38
CA ASN A 641 11.02 -22.08 -29.17
C ASN A 641 9.68 -22.09 -29.95
N PHE A 642 8.64 -21.51 -29.37
CA PHE A 642 7.31 -21.39 -29.99
C PHE A 642 7.02 -19.93 -30.37
N PRO A 643 7.13 -19.55 -31.66
CA PRO A 643 6.92 -18.17 -32.11
C PRO A 643 5.55 -17.59 -31.73
N SER A 644 4.50 -18.43 -31.78
CA SER A 644 3.13 -18.05 -31.43
C SER A 644 2.72 -18.31 -29.98
N ARG A 645 3.68 -18.61 -29.08
CA ARG A 645 3.47 -18.99 -27.65
C ARG A 645 2.46 -20.13 -27.49
N LYS A 646 2.93 -21.29 -27.07
CA LYS A 646 2.09 -22.48 -26.97
C LYS A 646 1.24 -22.44 -25.70
N LYS A 647 -0.08 -22.62 -25.83
CA LYS A 647 -0.98 -22.66 -24.66
C LYS A 647 -0.77 -23.93 -23.84
N GLY A 648 -0.83 -23.79 -22.53
CA GLY A 648 -0.80 -24.89 -21.56
C GLY A 648 -1.53 -24.50 -20.28
N TRP A 649 -1.43 -25.35 -19.27
CA TRP A 649 -1.92 -25.08 -17.93
C TRP A 649 -0.92 -25.58 -16.87
N LEU A 650 -1.01 -25.03 -15.67
CA LEU A 650 -0.33 -25.55 -14.49
C LEU A 650 -1.31 -25.79 -13.34
N THR A 651 -0.93 -26.64 -12.40
CA THR A 651 -1.60 -26.81 -11.10
C THR A 651 -0.58 -27.12 -10.02
N VAL A 652 -0.88 -26.75 -8.78
CA VAL A 652 -0.05 -27.06 -7.62
C VAL A 652 -0.43 -28.43 -7.08
N LYS A 653 0.51 -29.38 -7.10
CA LYS A 653 0.34 -30.73 -6.55
C LYS A 653 0.63 -30.77 -5.05
N ALA A 654 1.71 -30.09 -4.62
CA ALA A 654 2.11 -30.06 -3.23
C ALA A 654 2.91 -28.80 -2.89
N VAL A 655 2.82 -28.37 -1.63
CA VAL A 655 3.62 -27.27 -1.06
C VAL A 655 4.29 -27.77 0.21
N ARG A 656 5.63 -27.69 0.28
CA ARG A 656 6.45 -28.21 1.39
C ARG A 656 6.10 -29.67 1.75
N GLY A 657 5.89 -30.50 0.73
CA GLY A 657 5.54 -31.93 0.89
C GLY A 657 4.09 -32.23 1.27
N LYS A 658 3.26 -31.22 1.55
CA LYS A 658 1.82 -31.41 1.80
C LYS A 658 1.04 -31.32 0.50
N SER A 659 0.23 -32.33 0.21
CA SER A 659 -0.66 -32.35 -0.96
C SER A 659 -1.68 -31.22 -0.87
N VAL A 660 -1.92 -30.54 -1.99
CA VAL A 660 -2.89 -29.44 -2.11
C VAL A 660 -3.75 -29.72 -3.32
N ASN A 661 -5.07 -29.50 -3.20
CA ASN A 661 -5.97 -29.56 -4.35
C ASN A 661 -6.16 -28.14 -4.91
N ALA A 662 -5.26 -27.74 -5.81
CA ALA A 662 -5.34 -26.46 -6.50
C ALA A 662 -6.02 -26.62 -7.87
N GLY A 663 -6.84 -25.63 -8.28
CA GLY A 663 -7.39 -25.57 -9.63
C GLY A 663 -6.31 -25.47 -10.72
N LYS A 664 -6.69 -25.57 -11.99
CA LYS A 664 -5.79 -25.38 -13.13
C LYS A 664 -5.73 -23.90 -13.53
N ALA A 665 -4.53 -23.36 -13.68
CA ALA A 665 -4.29 -22.00 -14.18
C ALA A 665 -3.72 -22.06 -15.60
N PRO A 666 -4.21 -21.25 -16.56
CA PRO A 666 -3.66 -21.20 -17.91
C PRO A 666 -2.26 -20.55 -17.93
N ILE A 667 -1.39 -21.02 -18.83
CA ILE A 667 -0.04 -20.48 -19.05
C ILE A 667 0.31 -20.40 -20.54
N ASP A 668 1.24 -19.50 -20.87
CA ASP A 668 1.81 -19.34 -22.20
C ASP A 668 3.25 -19.86 -22.24
N ILE A 669 3.48 -20.98 -22.91
CA ILE A 669 4.79 -21.63 -22.99
C ILE A 669 5.61 -21.04 -24.12
N LYS A 670 6.76 -20.48 -23.78
CA LYS A 670 7.72 -19.85 -24.70
C LYS A 670 8.65 -20.87 -25.35
N ASN A 671 9.15 -21.82 -24.56
CA ASN A 671 9.96 -22.93 -25.06
C ASN A 671 9.88 -24.16 -24.16
N ILE A 672 10.15 -25.33 -24.72
CA ILE A 672 10.23 -26.61 -24.02
C ILE A 672 11.51 -27.32 -24.46
N GLY A 673 12.21 -27.96 -23.54
CA GLY A 673 13.29 -28.90 -23.82
C GLY A 673 13.14 -30.18 -22.99
N GLY A 674 14.05 -31.13 -23.20
CA GLY A 674 14.01 -32.43 -22.52
C GLY A 674 14.09 -32.37 -21.00
N GLY A 675 14.57 -31.27 -20.41
CA GLY A 675 14.69 -31.07 -18.97
C GLY A 675 13.75 -30.05 -18.34
N GLY A 676 12.91 -29.36 -19.12
CA GLY A 676 12.07 -28.31 -18.55
C GLY A 676 11.39 -27.41 -19.59
N LEU A 677 10.64 -26.42 -19.12
CA LEU A 677 9.97 -25.43 -19.96
C LEU A 677 10.20 -23.99 -19.47
N CYS A 678 10.03 -23.03 -20.38
CA CYS A 678 9.93 -21.60 -20.05
C CYS A 678 8.51 -21.15 -20.36
N PHE A 679 7.85 -20.46 -19.42
CA PHE A 679 6.46 -20.03 -19.57
C PHE A 679 6.21 -18.65 -18.98
N LEU A 680 5.13 -18.02 -19.44
CA LEU A 680 4.60 -16.77 -18.93
C LEU A 680 3.34 -17.07 -18.12
N SER A 681 3.20 -16.37 -17.01
CA SER A 681 2.01 -16.40 -16.18
C SER A 681 1.84 -15.06 -15.46
N ASP A 682 0.60 -14.65 -15.21
CA ASP A 682 0.30 -13.47 -14.39
C ASP A 682 0.40 -13.76 -12.89
N LEU A 683 0.61 -15.02 -12.52
CA LEU A 683 0.82 -15.46 -11.14
C LEU A 683 2.27 -15.15 -10.71
N ASP A 684 2.48 -14.64 -9.49
CA ASP A 684 3.82 -14.59 -8.86
C ASP A 684 4.10 -15.89 -8.08
N LEU A 685 4.69 -16.87 -8.74
CA LEU A 685 5.02 -18.18 -8.16
C LEU A 685 6.44 -18.15 -7.57
N PRO A 686 6.68 -18.69 -6.37
CA PRO A 686 8.01 -18.75 -5.81
C PRO A 686 8.91 -19.70 -6.61
N ALA A 687 10.17 -19.29 -6.84
CA ALA A 687 11.20 -20.17 -7.36
C ALA A 687 11.81 -21.01 -6.22
N GLY A 688 12.16 -22.26 -6.52
CA GLY A 688 12.75 -23.25 -5.61
C GLY A 688 11.94 -24.53 -5.51
N ASN A 689 12.45 -25.50 -4.75
CA ASN A 689 11.87 -26.85 -4.63
C ASN A 689 10.72 -26.95 -3.61
N GLN A 690 10.19 -25.82 -3.15
CA GLN A 690 9.12 -25.78 -2.15
C GLN A 690 7.74 -26.10 -2.71
N MET A 691 7.57 -25.98 -4.03
CA MET A 691 6.32 -26.27 -4.73
C MET A 691 6.54 -27.36 -5.78
N LEU A 692 5.74 -28.41 -5.70
CA LEU A 692 5.61 -29.39 -6.77
C LEU A 692 4.47 -28.97 -7.67
N LEU A 693 4.76 -28.69 -8.94
CA LEU A 693 3.79 -28.30 -9.94
C LEU A 693 3.58 -29.43 -10.94
N ALA A 694 2.39 -29.49 -11.53
CA ALA A 694 2.13 -30.27 -12.73
C ALA A 694 1.81 -29.32 -13.89
N PHE A 695 2.48 -29.51 -15.02
CA PHE A 695 2.35 -28.72 -16.24
C PHE A 695 1.69 -29.58 -17.31
N GLY A 696 0.57 -29.11 -17.86
CA GLY A 696 -0.12 -29.77 -18.95
C GLY A 696 -0.04 -28.98 -20.25
N PHE A 697 0.30 -29.65 -21.34
CA PHE A 697 0.36 -29.07 -22.69
C PHE A 697 0.25 -30.19 -23.75
N GLU A 698 0.04 -29.83 -25.00
CA GLU A 698 -0.19 -30.79 -26.09
C GLU A 698 0.74 -30.53 -27.26
N LEU A 699 1.59 -31.48 -27.65
CA LEU A 699 2.50 -31.35 -28.80
C LEU A 699 2.01 -32.27 -29.92
N LYS A 700 1.64 -31.72 -31.09
CA LYS A 700 1.13 -32.48 -32.25
C LYS A 700 0.03 -33.49 -31.87
N ASP A 701 -0.99 -33.00 -31.16
CA ASP A 701 -2.14 -33.78 -30.69
C ASP A 701 -1.80 -34.84 -29.62
N ASP A 702 -0.57 -34.84 -29.12
CA ASP A 702 -0.10 -35.72 -28.05
C ASP A 702 -0.08 -34.95 -26.71
N PRO A 703 -0.89 -35.34 -25.71
CA PRO A 703 -0.97 -34.65 -24.43
C PRO A 703 0.16 -35.06 -23.49
N PHE A 704 0.78 -34.06 -22.87
CA PHE A 704 1.79 -34.21 -21.82
C PHE A 704 1.29 -33.62 -20.50
N VAL A 705 1.54 -34.32 -19.40
CA VAL A 705 1.37 -33.80 -18.03
C VAL A 705 2.64 -34.14 -17.25
N LEU A 706 3.52 -33.15 -17.08
CA LEU A 706 4.83 -33.34 -16.47
C LEU A 706 4.92 -32.62 -15.14
N ASN A 707 5.50 -33.27 -14.14
CA ASN A 707 5.75 -32.63 -12.86
C ASN A 707 7.04 -31.82 -12.91
N GLY A 708 7.17 -30.79 -12.06
CA GLY A 708 8.39 -29.99 -12.02
C GLY A 708 8.44 -28.94 -10.92
N HIS A 709 9.60 -28.27 -10.86
CA HIS A 709 9.88 -27.17 -9.95
C HIS A 709 10.23 -25.91 -10.73
N ILE A 710 9.87 -24.74 -10.21
CA ILE A 710 10.32 -23.46 -10.77
C ILE A 710 11.75 -23.23 -10.29
N ILE A 711 12.69 -23.04 -11.21
CA ILE A 711 14.11 -22.83 -10.89
C ILE A 711 14.44 -21.34 -10.85
N TRP A 712 13.79 -20.54 -11.68
CA TRP A 712 13.95 -19.09 -11.70
C TRP A 712 12.66 -18.41 -12.15
N LYS A 713 12.52 -17.14 -11.75
CA LYS A 713 11.45 -16.24 -12.19
C LYS A 713 12.03 -14.88 -12.59
N LYS A 714 11.37 -14.19 -13.50
CA LYS A 714 11.71 -12.85 -13.98
C LYS A 714 10.42 -12.04 -14.13
N LYS A 715 10.30 -10.91 -13.42
CA LYS A 715 9.14 -10.01 -13.59
C LYS A 715 9.20 -9.34 -14.96
N LEU A 716 8.07 -9.29 -15.66
CA LEU A 716 7.89 -8.55 -16.91
C LEU A 716 6.99 -7.33 -16.67
N ARG A 717 6.84 -6.48 -17.70
CA ARG A 717 5.92 -5.32 -17.66
C ARG A 717 4.46 -5.73 -17.41
N LYS A 718 4.07 -6.94 -17.83
CA LYS A 718 2.80 -7.61 -17.51
C LYS A 718 3.12 -9.07 -17.19
N GLY A 719 2.80 -9.50 -15.98
CA GLY A 719 3.05 -10.86 -15.50
C GLY A 719 4.53 -11.19 -15.26
N PHE A 720 4.82 -12.49 -15.29
CA PHE A 720 6.12 -13.06 -14.97
C PHE A 720 6.53 -14.10 -16.01
N GLU A 721 7.84 -14.19 -16.25
CA GLU A 721 8.47 -15.27 -17.00
C GLU A 721 9.13 -16.24 -16.02
N TYR A 722 8.91 -17.53 -16.23
CA TYR A 722 9.39 -18.60 -15.37
C TYR A 722 10.20 -19.61 -16.14
N GLY A 723 11.24 -20.14 -15.51
CA GLY A 723 11.86 -21.39 -15.92
C GLY A 723 11.51 -22.50 -14.96
N ALA A 724 10.92 -23.58 -15.48
CA ALA A 724 10.66 -24.80 -14.72
C ALA A 724 11.55 -25.95 -15.21
N GLU A 725 12.00 -26.76 -14.26
CA GLU A 725 12.69 -28.03 -14.49
C GLU A 725 11.72 -29.19 -14.26
N PHE A 726 11.74 -30.18 -15.14
CA PHE A 726 10.88 -31.34 -15.06
C PHE A 726 11.44 -32.43 -14.16
N ILE A 727 10.55 -33.04 -13.38
CA ILE A 727 10.74 -34.36 -12.79
C ILE A 727 10.12 -35.35 -13.78
N ILE A 728 10.97 -35.93 -14.63
CA ILE A 728 10.56 -36.77 -15.75
C ILE A 728 11.53 -37.96 -15.88
N ASP A 729 10.99 -39.16 -16.12
CA ASP A 729 11.78 -40.37 -16.34
C ASP A 729 12.33 -40.46 -17.77
N GLU A 730 13.23 -41.42 -18.02
CA GLU A 730 13.91 -41.59 -19.30
C GLU A 730 12.95 -41.88 -20.46
N ASN A 731 11.86 -42.62 -20.23
CA ASN A 731 10.91 -43.03 -21.25
C ASN A 731 9.99 -41.87 -21.66
N GLU A 732 9.43 -41.16 -20.69
CA GLU A 732 8.64 -39.94 -20.93
C GLU A 732 9.50 -38.84 -21.56
N ARG A 733 10.78 -38.75 -21.16
CA ARG A 733 11.75 -37.82 -21.76
C ARG A 733 12.06 -38.17 -23.21
N ALA A 734 12.26 -39.44 -23.53
CA ALA A 734 12.48 -39.89 -24.91
C ALA A 734 11.26 -39.57 -25.80
N ARG A 735 10.04 -39.77 -25.28
CA ARG A 735 8.80 -39.38 -25.97
C ARG A 735 8.74 -37.87 -26.20
N LEU A 736 8.96 -37.07 -25.16
CA LEU A 736 8.96 -35.61 -25.26
C LEU A 736 9.99 -35.10 -26.29
N ILE A 737 11.22 -35.63 -26.26
CA ILE A 737 12.28 -35.26 -27.20
C ILE A 737 11.92 -35.62 -28.64
N LYS A 738 11.32 -36.79 -28.87
CA LYS A 738 10.84 -37.21 -30.19
C LYS A 738 9.85 -36.20 -30.77
N ASP A 739 8.86 -35.77 -29.99
CA ASP A 739 7.83 -34.85 -30.47
C ASP A 739 8.36 -33.43 -30.64
N LEU A 740 9.26 -32.98 -29.76
CA LEU A 740 9.97 -31.70 -29.90
C LEU A 740 10.81 -31.66 -31.18
N ASN A 741 11.54 -32.74 -31.50
CA ASN A 741 12.30 -32.85 -32.76
C ASN A 741 11.38 -32.75 -33.98
N GLN A 742 10.23 -33.40 -33.94
CA GLN A 742 9.27 -33.33 -35.04
C GLN A 742 8.64 -31.94 -35.19
N VAL A 743 8.37 -31.23 -34.09
CA VAL A 743 7.91 -29.84 -34.12
C VAL A 743 8.98 -28.94 -34.75
N LEU A 744 10.25 -29.12 -34.37
CA LEU A 744 11.38 -28.36 -34.89
C LEU A 744 11.56 -28.57 -36.41
N VAL A 745 11.38 -29.80 -36.90
CA VAL A 745 11.37 -30.11 -38.34
C VAL A 745 10.21 -29.43 -39.06
N SER A 746 9.00 -29.47 -38.48
CA SER A 746 7.83 -28.79 -39.06
C SER A 746 7.98 -27.26 -39.10
N GLN A 747 8.63 -26.65 -38.11
CA GLN A 747 8.94 -25.22 -38.11
C GLN A 747 9.97 -24.83 -39.18
N ARG A 748 10.92 -25.71 -39.51
CA ARG A 748 11.87 -25.48 -40.62
C ARG A 748 11.19 -25.47 -41.99
N HIS A 749 10.16 -26.28 -42.20
CA HIS A 749 9.39 -26.25 -43.46
C HIS A 749 8.59 -24.94 -43.63
N LEU A 750 8.17 -24.29 -42.54
CA LEU A 750 7.49 -22.98 -42.58
C LEU A 750 8.42 -21.79 -42.87
N LEU A 751 9.74 -21.95 -42.73
CA LEU A 751 10.73 -20.90 -43.03
C LEU A 751 11.30 -20.98 -44.46
N PHE A 752 10.92 -22.00 -45.23
CA PHE A 752 11.44 -22.26 -46.58
C PHE A 752 10.34 -22.44 -47.65
N ASP A 753 9.10 -22.05 -47.38
CA ASP A 753 8.06 -21.98 -48.42
C ASP A 753 7.95 -20.52 -48.93
N PRO A 754 8.37 -20.22 -50.18
CA PRO A 754 8.25 -18.88 -50.75
C PRO A 754 6.82 -18.53 -51.19
N PHE A 755 5.84 -19.42 -50.98
CA PHE A 755 4.47 -19.27 -51.50
C PHE A 755 3.37 -19.66 -50.48
N ALA A 756 3.41 -19.09 -49.26
CA ALA A 756 2.28 -19.13 -48.32
C ALA A 756 1.95 -17.75 -47.77
#